data_AF-M5EWR8-F1
#
_entry.id   AF-M5EWR8-F1
#
_cell.length_a   1.000
_cell.length_b   1.000
_cell.length_c   1.000
_cell.angle_alpha   90.00
_cell.angle_beta   90.00
_cell.angle_gamma   90.00
#
_symmetry.space_group_name_H-M   'P 1'
#
loop_
_entity.id
_entity.type
_entity.pdbx_description
1 polymer ?
#
loop_
_entity_poly.entity_id
_entity_poly.type
_entity_poly.pdbx_seq_one_letter_code
_entity_poly.pdbx_strand_id
1 'polypeptide(L)'
;MAQYTDLPNVEVVHNETNLGFTRTINRGIELAGSADVVFLNSDTIVTPQWLRNLQFAAYSEDRIATATPFSDNAGAFSAPEIGKKNPIPTWLELDDYARLVTRNSKRHYPKVPTGNGFCMFVRRACIDEVGTLDAETFPRGYGEENDFCMRAGRKGWQHVIDDATLIHHVRSASFGDEKTQLMKDGRAVVDKRYPEYSNRVRSFIDDPIASAARQRVGEAASVLLQQNGVRPRAVFVVSTRTGGTPQTNQDLMEALHDRYEAYLLRCDAKTVEFFQIAGREQILLETVKLEQPLKAFPHASEEYDAIVRQLLIQHQIELVHIRHIAWHSLKLPAICKSLQVPVVFSFHDFYTICPTVKLLDENLQFCGGTCTASLGQCKHELWTDPDFPPLKRNAIKDWQSAMSEMLAHCDSYVTTSHGSRDQITQIYPAMQKKPFVVIPHGRDLEIKNVTTTARSIKEKIRILVPGNIDISKGAGILESLAELDKDGIFEFHLLGRTTIPLTKNFVFHGPYKREEFIQKVEKIRPHFGAIFSIWPETFCHTLTEMWACGLPVLALDFGAVAERIRQTGGGWLLENSSPQILFERLQAITQDFEDYSQKVDQVRLWQDEIGRTNSTLWMSQYYDEIYRNLLTREIHLSEGLHRPRVGVVLPGNGPSYPASSHIRVLEKIRDNIRRPVRYDLVQPGDVANESVVGQFNAILVQRTALQPNDLAKFTSACSSSGTKVIFEIDDDLIGMGDRRDLTVNYEAFKQSVKSIAQTADVVIASTPILADRLRTINSSVAIAENALSERLWFGPIASGSDDLGVPSLQKRASQEIRIVYMGTKTHSADLALLEQPIRVLRSEFPNLRFFTIGITDISENWFENVNIKDKYKAYSNFVPWFRNFAAEMDIAVAPLDDTSFNAAKSPLKFYEYSAAKLCGLYSAVEPYKSAVRSGVTGYLVDNNVEAWTDSLRHAIERPDEKRQIVARAFDEMLHHHGMKAAAEQLDNIVKDLSAVQPEVKIVGGGVD
;
A
#
# COMPACT_ATOMS: atom_id res chain seq x y z
N MET A 1 -14.94 -20.44 17.76
CA MET A 1 -15.73 -19.53 18.62
C MET A 1 -14.94 -19.12 19.86
N ALA A 2 -14.27 -20.04 20.59
CA ALA A 2 -13.40 -19.69 21.72
C ALA A 2 -12.34 -18.61 21.41
N GLN A 3 -11.79 -18.61 20.18
CA GLN A 3 -10.84 -17.57 19.72
C GLN A 3 -11.42 -16.14 19.67
N TYR A 4 -12.73 -15.96 19.81
CA TYR A 4 -13.39 -14.66 19.75
C TYR A 4 -13.82 -14.13 21.13
N THR A 5 -13.77 -14.97 22.16
CA THR A 5 -14.29 -14.63 23.51
C THR A 5 -13.45 -13.56 24.20
N ASP A 6 -12.15 -13.48 23.89
CA ASP A 6 -11.23 -12.51 24.50
C ASP A 6 -11.09 -11.22 23.68
N LEU A 7 -11.88 -11.03 22.62
CA LEU A 7 -11.77 -9.85 21.76
C LEU A 7 -12.51 -8.66 22.38
N PRO A 8 -11.89 -7.45 22.40
CA PRO A 8 -12.54 -6.25 22.92
C PRO A 8 -13.78 -5.90 22.08
N ASN A 9 -14.88 -5.56 22.75
CA ASN A 9 -16.18 -5.25 22.14
C ASN A 9 -16.84 -6.43 21.38
N VAL A 10 -16.45 -7.66 21.70
CA VAL A 10 -17.12 -8.87 21.19
C VAL A 10 -17.68 -9.65 22.37
N GLU A 11 -18.97 -9.97 22.31
CA GLU A 11 -19.63 -10.87 23.25
C GLU A 11 -20.11 -12.09 22.49
N VAL A 12 -19.72 -13.28 22.95
CA VAL A 12 -20.14 -14.56 22.36
C VAL A 12 -21.21 -15.19 23.25
N VAL A 13 -22.44 -15.26 22.75
CA VAL A 13 -23.56 -15.84 23.48
C VAL A 13 -23.96 -17.18 22.87
N HIS A 14 -23.92 -18.22 23.69
CA HIS A 14 -24.35 -19.57 23.30
C HIS A 14 -25.81 -19.83 23.73
N ASN A 15 -26.61 -20.42 22.84
CA ASN A 15 -27.92 -20.95 23.18
C ASN A 15 -27.78 -22.35 23.79
N GLU A 16 -28.48 -22.64 24.89
CA GLU A 16 -28.48 -23.97 25.53
C GLU A 16 -29.09 -25.05 24.63
N THR A 17 -30.07 -24.67 23.81
CA THR A 17 -30.72 -25.51 22.82
C THR A 17 -30.78 -24.81 21.47
N ASN A 18 -30.89 -25.55 20.36
CA ASN A 18 -31.08 -24.95 19.05
C ASN A 18 -32.46 -24.29 18.96
N LEU A 19 -32.52 -22.96 19.01
CA LEU A 19 -33.76 -22.18 18.98
C LEU A 19 -34.31 -21.96 17.56
N GLY A 20 -33.59 -22.39 16.52
CA GLY A 20 -33.86 -21.98 15.15
C GLY A 20 -33.41 -20.55 14.87
N PHE A 21 -33.49 -20.13 13.60
CA PHE A 21 -32.99 -18.83 13.15
C PHE A 21 -33.72 -17.66 13.84
N THR A 22 -35.05 -17.63 13.75
CA THR A 22 -35.85 -16.48 14.16
C THR A 22 -35.80 -16.20 15.67
N ARG A 23 -35.89 -17.23 16.51
CA ARG A 23 -35.75 -17.06 17.97
C ARG A 23 -34.33 -16.66 18.37
N THR A 24 -33.31 -17.14 17.65
CA THR A 24 -31.91 -16.74 17.87
C THR A 24 -31.70 -15.26 17.54
N ILE A 25 -32.24 -14.78 16.41
CA ILE A 25 -32.19 -13.36 16.06
C ILE A 25 -32.95 -12.51 17.09
N ASN A 26 -34.15 -12.93 17.50
CA ASN A 26 -34.90 -12.20 18.54
C ASN A 26 -34.15 -12.11 19.87
N ARG A 27 -33.44 -13.18 20.28
CA ARG A 27 -32.54 -13.13 21.45
C ARG A 27 -31.42 -12.11 21.25
N GLY A 28 -30.84 -12.04 20.06
CA GLY A 28 -29.84 -11.02 19.71
C GLY A 28 -30.40 -9.59 19.78
N ILE A 29 -31.63 -9.37 19.32
CA ILE A 29 -32.33 -8.08 19.41
C ILE A 29 -32.54 -7.68 20.87
N GLU A 30 -32.91 -8.61 21.74
CA GLU A 30 -33.09 -8.37 23.17
C GLU A 30 -31.76 -7.98 23.83
N LEU A 31 -30.69 -8.73 23.55
CA LEU A 31 -29.34 -8.45 24.07
C LEU A 31 -28.79 -7.10 23.61
N ALA A 32 -29.13 -6.67 22.39
CA ALA A 32 -28.74 -5.35 21.87
C ALA A 32 -29.42 -4.17 22.59
N GLY A 33 -30.47 -4.41 23.38
CA GLY A 33 -31.17 -3.39 24.15
C GLY A 33 -31.71 -2.27 23.27
N SER A 34 -31.27 -1.03 23.53
CA SER A 34 -31.69 0.17 22.80
C SER A 34 -30.85 0.49 21.56
N ALA A 35 -29.95 -0.40 21.15
CA ALA A 35 -29.14 -0.18 19.95
C ALA A 35 -29.89 -0.58 18.67
N ASP A 36 -29.56 0.08 17.55
CA ASP A 36 -29.87 -0.47 16.23
C ASP A 36 -29.18 -1.82 16.05
N VAL A 37 -29.75 -2.69 15.20
CA VAL A 37 -29.24 -4.04 15.01
C VAL A 37 -28.90 -4.29 13.55
N VAL A 38 -27.91 -5.16 13.32
CA VAL A 38 -27.63 -5.71 12.00
C VAL A 38 -27.75 -7.21 12.07
N PHE A 39 -28.60 -7.79 11.22
CA PHE A 39 -28.59 -9.23 10.99
C PHE A 39 -27.48 -9.51 9.98
N LEU A 40 -26.54 -10.40 10.33
CA LEU A 40 -25.40 -10.73 9.48
C LEU A 40 -25.17 -12.23 9.53
N ASN A 41 -25.30 -12.89 8.38
CA ASN A 41 -25.08 -14.33 8.30
C ASN A 41 -23.59 -14.67 8.37
N SER A 42 -23.28 -15.81 8.98
CA SER A 42 -21.91 -16.31 9.15
C SER A 42 -21.21 -16.71 7.84
N ASP A 43 -21.95 -16.82 6.73
CA ASP A 43 -21.44 -17.14 5.40
C ASP A 43 -21.23 -15.90 4.51
N THR A 44 -21.11 -14.72 5.13
CA THR A 44 -20.85 -13.45 4.45
C THR A 44 -19.46 -12.90 4.75
N ILE A 45 -18.88 -12.22 3.77
CA ILE A 45 -17.64 -11.45 3.92
C ILE A 45 -17.98 -9.97 3.66
N VAL A 46 -17.89 -9.17 4.72
CA VAL A 46 -18.16 -7.73 4.67
C VAL A 46 -16.98 -6.96 4.08
N THR A 47 -17.28 -5.82 3.47
CA THR A 47 -16.33 -5.01 2.69
C THR A 47 -16.08 -3.64 3.34
N PRO A 48 -15.08 -2.87 2.90
CA PRO A 48 -14.75 -1.58 3.52
C PRO A 48 -15.98 -0.64 3.62
N GLN A 49 -16.12 0.04 4.76
CA GLN A 49 -17.19 1.00 5.05
C GLN A 49 -18.64 0.46 5.04
N TRP A 50 -18.85 -0.87 4.94
CA TRP A 50 -20.18 -1.48 4.82
C TRP A 50 -21.18 -0.98 5.88
N LEU A 51 -20.80 -0.98 7.16
CA LEU A 51 -21.69 -0.64 8.27
C LEU A 51 -22.05 0.85 8.26
N ARG A 52 -21.08 1.72 7.98
CA ARG A 52 -21.26 3.17 7.85
C ARG A 52 -22.23 3.49 6.71
N ASN A 53 -22.06 2.86 5.55
CA ASN A 53 -22.93 3.09 4.39
C ASN A 53 -24.36 2.62 4.66
N LEU A 54 -24.55 1.45 5.29
CA LEU A 54 -25.87 0.98 5.72
C LEU A 54 -26.53 1.94 6.71
N GLN A 55 -25.76 2.47 7.67
CA GLN A 55 -26.25 3.48 8.60
C GLN A 55 -26.67 4.77 7.86
N PHE A 56 -25.88 5.25 6.89
CA PHE A 56 -26.24 6.40 6.07
C PHE A 56 -27.52 6.16 5.26
N ALA A 57 -27.70 4.97 4.71
CA ALA A 57 -28.93 4.61 4.02
C ALA A 57 -30.12 4.59 4.99
N ALA A 58 -29.97 3.95 6.15
CA ALA A 58 -31.03 3.82 7.16
C ALA A 58 -31.47 5.16 7.76
N TYR A 59 -30.57 6.14 7.85
CA TYR A 59 -30.83 7.48 8.39
C TYR A 59 -30.98 8.57 7.31
N SER A 60 -31.09 8.18 6.03
CA SER A 60 -31.29 9.13 4.93
C SER A 60 -32.69 9.75 4.88
N GLU A 61 -33.69 9.05 5.44
CA GLU A 61 -35.05 9.54 5.64
C GLU A 61 -35.57 9.09 7.02
N ASP A 62 -36.46 9.89 7.64
CA ASP A 62 -36.96 9.63 9.00
C ASP A 62 -37.63 8.26 9.17
N ARG A 63 -38.34 7.78 8.13
CA ARG A 63 -39.14 6.54 8.16
C ARG A 63 -38.53 5.38 7.38
N ILE A 64 -37.21 5.29 7.24
CA ILE A 64 -36.56 4.06 6.77
C ILE A 64 -36.38 3.10 7.95
N ALA A 65 -36.92 1.88 7.85
CA ALA A 65 -36.79 0.83 8.86
C ALA A 65 -35.54 -0.01 8.64
N THR A 66 -35.30 -0.44 7.40
CA THR A 66 -34.19 -1.35 7.09
C THR A 66 -33.37 -0.86 5.90
N ALA A 67 -32.06 -1.09 5.96
CA ALA A 67 -31.15 -0.98 4.83
C ALA A 67 -30.47 -2.34 4.57
N THR A 68 -30.48 -2.80 3.32
CA THR A 68 -29.84 -4.05 2.88
C THR A 68 -28.82 -3.73 1.78
N PRO A 69 -27.57 -4.23 1.81
CA PRO A 69 -26.62 -3.94 0.77
C PRO A 69 -26.89 -4.78 -0.48
N PHE A 70 -26.23 -4.46 -1.60
CA PHE A 70 -26.11 -5.42 -2.68
C PHE A 70 -25.17 -6.57 -2.28
N SER A 71 -25.31 -7.69 -2.97
CA SER A 71 -24.37 -8.81 -2.87
C SER A 71 -24.12 -9.43 -4.23
N ASP A 72 -23.01 -10.15 -4.36
CA ASP A 72 -22.75 -10.99 -5.52
C ASP A 72 -23.73 -12.18 -5.63
N ASN A 73 -24.37 -12.58 -4.53
CA ASN A 73 -25.20 -13.79 -4.48
C ASN A 73 -26.36 -13.72 -3.47
N ALA A 74 -27.29 -12.77 -3.63
CA ALA A 74 -28.41 -12.56 -2.69
C ALA A 74 -29.81 -12.49 -3.34
N GLY A 75 -30.06 -13.26 -4.40
CA GLY A 75 -31.39 -13.35 -5.02
C GLY A 75 -31.84 -12.00 -5.58
N ALA A 76 -32.92 -11.40 -5.05
CA ALA A 76 -33.37 -10.08 -5.49
C ALA A 76 -32.35 -8.96 -5.24
N PHE A 77 -31.41 -9.16 -4.32
CA PHE A 77 -30.32 -8.24 -3.97
C PHE A 77 -29.01 -8.57 -4.68
N SER A 78 -29.02 -9.55 -5.59
CA SER A 78 -27.88 -9.82 -6.46
C SER A 78 -27.65 -8.63 -7.40
N ALA A 79 -26.39 -8.21 -7.52
CA ALA A 79 -25.93 -7.21 -8.48
C ALA A 79 -24.63 -7.66 -9.16
N PRO A 80 -24.43 -7.36 -10.46
CA PRO A 80 -25.33 -6.59 -11.32
C PRO A 80 -26.58 -7.35 -11.81
N GLU A 81 -26.53 -8.67 -11.98
CA GLU A 81 -27.67 -9.45 -12.46
C GLU A 81 -28.52 -9.97 -11.30
N ILE A 82 -29.80 -9.58 -11.29
CA ILE A 82 -30.77 -10.02 -10.29
C ILE A 82 -31.00 -11.54 -10.36
N GLY A 83 -31.13 -12.19 -9.21
CA GLY A 83 -31.46 -13.61 -9.10
C GLY A 83 -30.34 -14.57 -9.48
N LYS A 84 -29.18 -14.06 -9.91
CA LYS A 84 -28.02 -14.86 -10.33
C LYS A 84 -26.85 -14.72 -9.35
N LYS A 85 -25.88 -15.62 -9.48
CA LYS A 85 -24.54 -15.46 -8.91
C LYS A 85 -23.74 -14.54 -9.83
N ASN A 86 -23.15 -13.51 -9.27
CA ASN A 86 -22.39 -12.48 -9.97
C ASN A 86 -20.93 -12.53 -9.52
N PRO A 87 -20.11 -13.44 -10.07
CA PRO A 87 -18.73 -13.57 -9.63
C PRO A 87 -17.99 -12.24 -9.75
N ILE A 88 -17.19 -11.93 -8.73
CA ILE A 88 -16.28 -10.78 -8.76
C ILE A 88 -15.35 -10.96 -9.97
N PRO A 89 -15.06 -9.89 -10.75
CA PRO A 89 -14.10 -10.00 -11.84
C PRO A 89 -12.77 -10.55 -11.32
N THR A 90 -12.26 -11.61 -11.96
CA THR A 90 -11.08 -12.37 -11.48
C THR A 90 -9.81 -11.54 -11.35
N TRP A 91 -9.78 -10.38 -12.00
CA TRP A 91 -8.68 -9.42 -11.96
C TRP A 91 -8.79 -8.36 -10.86
N LEU A 92 -9.85 -8.41 -10.04
CA LEU A 92 -10.07 -7.53 -8.90
C LEU A 92 -10.12 -8.33 -7.60
N GLU A 93 -9.58 -7.74 -6.54
CA GLU A 93 -9.86 -8.18 -5.18
C GLU A 93 -11.22 -7.68 -4.70
N LEU A 94 -11.84 -8.41 -3.77
CA LEU A 94 -13.18 -8.08 -3.25
C LEU A 94 -13.26 -6.65 -2.71
N ASP A 95 -12.30 -6.24 -1.88
CA ASP A 95 -12.27 -4.90 -1.29
C ASP A 95 -12.13 -3.81 -2.35
N ASP A 96 -11.38 -4.07 -3.42
CA ASP A 96 -11.17 -3.11 -4.52
C ASP A 96 -12.43 -2.99 -5.37
N TYR A 97 -13.09 -4.10 -5.67
CA TYR A 97 -14.37 -4.07 -6.37
C TYR A 97 -15.45 -3.35 -5.54
N ALA A 98 -15.50 -3.60 -4.22
CA ALA A 98 -16.41 -2.89 -3.32
C ALA A 98 -16.13 -1.38 -3.27
N ARG A 99 -14.87 -0.96 -3.22
CA ARG A 99 -14.50 0.47 -3.31
C ARG A 99 -14.96 1.09 -4.63
N LEU A 100 -14.83 0.39 -5.76
CA LEU A 100 -15.34 0.86 -7.05
C LEU A 100 -16.86 1.01 -7.02
N VAL A 101 -17.58 0.05 -6.43
CA VAL A 101 -19.04 0.13 -6.24
C VAL A 101 -19.41 1.35 -5.40
N THR A 102 -18.74 1.57 -4.26
CA THR A 102 -18.98 2.76 -3.43
C THR A 102 -18.70 4.04 -4.23
N ARG A 103 -17.59 4.12 -4.97
CA ARG A 103 -17.18 5.29 -5.78
C ARG A 103 -18.15 5.59 -6.92
N ASN A 104 -18.72 4.56 -7.54
CA ASN A 104 -19.67 4.72 -8.63
C ASN A 104 -21.10 4.95 -8.15
N SER A 105 -21.39 4.69 -6.86
CA SER A 105 -22.72 4.88 -6.29
C SER A 105 -23.19 6.34 -6.36
N LYS A 106 -24.50 6.50 -6.57
CA LYS A 106 -25.19 7.79 -6.47
C LYS A 106 -25.98 7.92 -5.18
N ARG A 107 -25.94 6.89 -4.31
CA ARG A 107 -26.66 6.86 -3.02
C ARG A 107 -28.14 7.18 -3.20
N HIS A 108 -28.77 6.57 -4.21
CA HIS A 108 -30.19 6.78 -4.50
C HIS A 108 -31.11 5.96 -3.58
N TYR A 109 -30.54 4.96 -2.89
CA TYR A 109 -31.23 4.12 -1.92
C TYR A 109 -32.55 3.51 -2.46
N PRO A 110 -32.51 2.63 -3.49
CA PRO A 110 -33.72 2.09 -4.12
C PRO A 110 -34.69 1.49 -3.09
N LYS A 111 -35.97 1.87 -3.15
CA LYS A 111 -37.01 1.38 -2.23
C LYS A 111 -37.41 -0.04 -2.56
N VAL A 112 -37.55 -0.88 -1.55
CA VAL A 112 -37.85 -2.31 -1.72
C VAL A 112 -38.95 -2.75 -0.75
N PRO A 113 -39.71 -3.82 -1.05
CA PRO A 113 -40.78 -4.28 -0.16
C PRO A 113 -40.29 -4.93 1.13
N THR A 114 -39.09 -5.51 1.13
CA THR A 114 -38.51 -6.29 2.23
C THR A 114 -36.99 -6.31 2.14
N GLY A 115 -36.28 -6.21 3.27
CA GLY A 115 -34.84 -6.49 3.32
C GLY A 115 -34.52 -7.98 3.23
N ASN A 116 -33.25 -8.34 3.38
CA ASN A 116 -32.75 -9.72 3.31
C ASN A 116 -31.68 -10.02 4.36
N GLY A 117 -31.86 -11.11 5.09
CA GLY A 117 -31.12 -11.50 6.29
C GLY A 117 -29.70 -11.95 6.12
N PHE A 118 -29.21 -12.07 4.88
CA PHE A 118 -27.77 -12.24 4.69
C PHE A 118 -27.01 -11.06 5.30
N CYS A 119 -27.54 -9.83 5.14
CA CYS A 119 -27.08 -8.63 5.80
C CYS A 119 -28.20 -7.58 5.80
N MET A 120 -28.79 -7.25 6.96
CA MET A 120 -29.86 -6.26 7.07
C MET A 120 -29.68 -5.39 8.31
N PHE A 121 -29.46 -4.10 8.10
CA PHE A 121 -29.52 -3.09 9.16
C PHE A 121 -30.99 -2.80 9.50
N VAL A 122 -31.35 -2.76 10.77
CA VAL A 122 -32.71 -2.49 11.26
C VAL A 122 -32.66 -1.44 12.36
N ARG A 123 -33.38 -0.34 12.18
CA ARG A 123 -33.45 0.72 13.20
C ARG A 123 -34.22 0.27 14.43
N ARG A 124 -33.68 0.60 15.61
CA ARG A 124 -34.29 0.33 16.90
C ARG A 124 -35.70 0.90 17.01
N ALA A 125 -35.88 2.14 16.57
CA ALA A 125 -37.17 2.84 16.57
C ALA A 125 -38.25 2.07 15.79
N CYS A 126 -37.89 1.39 14.70
CA CYS A 126 -38.83 0.54 13.96
C CYS A 126 -39.17 -0.71 14.77
N ILE A 127 -38.20 -1.39 15.37
CA ILE A 127 -38.45 -2.61 16.13
C ILE A 127 -39.30 -2.31 17.38
N ASP A 128 -39.08 -1.17 18.04
CA ASP A 128 -39.90 -0.75 19.20
C ASP A 128 -41.36 -0.50 18.81
N GLU A 129 -41.59 0.09 17.64
CA GLU A 129 -42.93 0.35 17.14
C GLU A 129 -43.59 -0.93 16.59
N VAL A 130 -42.86 -1.79 15.89
CA VAL A 130 -43.40 -2.91 15.10
C VAL A 130 -43.41 -4.23 15.87
N GLY A 131 -42.51 -4.41 16.84
CA GLY A 131 -42.20 -5.68 17.50
C GLY A 131 -41.17 -6.52 16.74
N THR A 132 -40.63 -7.55 17.39
CA THR A 132 -39.57 -8.44 16.84
C THR A 132 -40.09 -9.37 15.73
N LEU A 133 -39.26 -10.31 15.25
CA LEU A 133 -39.64 -11.28 14.22
C LEU A 133 -40.70 -12.28 14.75
N ASP A 134 -41.63 -12.71 13.89
CA ASP A 134 -42.69 -13.68 14.24
C ASP A 134 -42.14 -15.11 14.32
N ALA A 135 -41.60 -15.45 15.49
CA ALA A 135 -40.97 -16.74 15.77
C ALA A 135 -41.96 -17.91 15.91
N GLU A 136 -43.25 -17.64 16.10
CA GLU A 136 -44.27 -18.70 16.19
C GLU A 136 -44.64 -19.21 14.80
N THR A 137 -44.75 -18.30 13.84
CA THR A 137 -45.11 -18.65 12.46
C THR A 137 -43.91 -19.09 11.65
N PHE A 138 -42.74 -18.51 11.89
CA PHE A 138 -41.51 -18.78 11.14
C PHE A 138 -40.38 -19.26 12.07
N PRO A 139 -40.51 -20.37 12.82
CA PRO A 139 -39.51 -20.76 13.82
C PRO A 139 -38.13 -21.12 13.22
N ARG A 140 -38.10 -21.58 11.96
CA ARG A 140 -36.88 -22.01 11.26
C ARG A 140 -36.43 -21.08 10.13
N GLY A 141 -37.00 -19.87 10.06
CA GLY A 141 -36.70 -18.88 9.03
C GLY A 141 -37.58 -18.98 7.78
N TYR A 142 -37.19 -18.27 6.72
CA TYR A 142 -37.83 -18.22 5.39
C TYR A 142 -39.22 -17.55 5.30
N GLY A 143 -39.44 -16.45 6.03
CA GLY A 143 -40.60 -15.55 5.86
C GLY A 143 -40.74 -14.48 6.94
N GLU A 144 -40.02 -14.64 8.05
CA GLU A 144 -39.91 -13.76 9.21
C GLU A 144 -39.52 -12.33 8.84
N GLU A 145 -38.57 -12.16 7.93
CA GLU A 145 -38.07 -10.85 7.51
C GLU A 145 -39.07 -10.16 6.60
N ASN A 146 -39.71 -10.93 5.71
CA ASN A 146 -40.76 -10.43 4.84
C ASN A 146 -41.97 -9.98 5.67
N ASP A 147 -42.38 -10.78 6.65
CA ASP A 147 -43.45 -10.43 7.58
C ASP A 147 -43.11 -9.17 8.38
N PHE A 148 -41.91 -9.10 8.97
CA PHE A 148 -41.46 -7.91 9.72
C PHE A 148 -41.47 -6.65 8.84
N CYS A 149 -40.88 -6.72 7.64
CA CYS A 149 -40.86 -5.59 6.72
C CYS A 149 -42.26 -5.19 6.27
N MET A 150 -43.17 -6.12 6.04
CA MET A 150 -44.55 -5.80 5.67
C MET A 150 -45.35 -5.20 6.84
N ARG A 151 -45.15 -5.68 8.07
CA ARG A 151 -45.72 -5.05 9.28
C ARG A 151 -45.22 -3.62 9.45
N ALA A 152 -43.91 -3.41 9.32
CA ALA A 152 -43.31 -2.08 9.36
C ALA A 152 -43.86 -1.18 8.25
N GLY A 153 -43.98 -1.72 7.03
CA GLY A 153 -44.55 -1.04 5.87
C GLY A 153 -45.98 -0.56 6.09
N ARG A 154 -46.82 -1.38 6.72
CA ARG A 154 -48.20 -1.00 7.09
C ARG A 154 -48.27 0.09 8.16
N LYS A 155 -47.19 0.31 8.92
CA LYS A 155 -47.04 1.45 9.82
C LYS A 155 -46.37 2.66 9.15
N GLY A 156 -46.08 2.60 7.84
CA GLY A 156 -45.47 3.71 7.10
C GLY A 156 -43.95 3.75 7.17
N TRP A 157 -43.30 2.70 7.65
CA TRP A 157 -41.86 2.53 7.47
C TRP A 157 -41.53 2.07 6.05
N GLN A 158 -40.31 2.35 5.59
CA GLN A 158 -39.80 2.01 4.27
C GLN A 158 -38.54 1.17 4.38
N HIS A 159 -38.22 0.41 3.33
CA HIS A 159 -37.03 -0.41 3.26
C HIS A 159 -36.25 -0.03 2.02
N VAL A 160 -34.93 0.04 2.12
CA VAL A 160 -34.06 0.49 1.03
C VAL A 160 -32.89 -0.45 0.80
N ILE A 161 -32.37 -0.41 -0.43
CA ILE A 161 -31.05 -0.96 -0.75
C ILE A 161 -30.00 0.11 -0.53
N ASP A 162 -28.91 -0.22 0.14
CA ASP A 162 -27.70 0.61 0.09
C ASP A 162 -26.92 0.32 -1.20
N ASP A 163 -27.05 1.20 -2.19
CA ASP A 163 -26.38 1.08 -3.48
C ASP A 163 -24.90 1.51 -3.45
N ALA A 164 -24.32 1.74 -2.26
CA ALA A 164 -22.90 2.03 -2.07
C ALA A 164 -22.11 0.87 -1.47
N THR A 165 -22.77 -0.25 -1.11
CA THR A 165 -22.14 -1.39 -0.45
C THR A 165 -22.40 -2.69 -1.22
N LEU A 166 -21.33 -3.46 -1.39
CA LEU A 166 -21.36 -4.82 -1.93
C LEU A 166 -20.80 -5.78 -0.88
N ILE A 167 -21.53 -6.83 -0.52
CA ILE A 167 -21.07 -7.89 0.39
C ILE A 167 -20.94 -9.21 -0.38
N HIS A 168 -19.86 -9.95 -0.14
CA HIS A 168 -19.71 -11.28 -0.71
C HIS A 168 -20.50 -12.31 0.10
N HIS A 169 -21.37 -13.07 -0.56
CA HIS A 169 -22.19 -14.11 0.06
C HIS A 169 -21.78 -15.49 -0.47
N VAL A 170 -20.99 -16.22 0.32
CA VAL A 170 -20.39 -17.52 -0.07
C VAL A 170 -21.46 -18.55 -0.42
N ARG A 171 -22.57 -18.56 0.33
CA ARG A 171 -23.62 -19.59 0.29
C ARG A 171 -23.03 -21.00 0.33
N SER A 172 -22.26 -21.31 1.37
CA SER A 172 -21.82 -22.69 1.61
C SER A 172 -23.04 -23.56 1.95
N ALA A 173 -23.30 -24.55 1.09
CA ALA A 173 -24.24 -25.66 1.21
C ALA A 173 -25.54 -25.38 2.00
N SER A 174 -26.61 -25.04 1.30
CA SER A 174 -27.94 -25.00 1.91
C SER A 174 -28.65 -26.36 1.81
N PHE A 175 -28.98 -26.95 2.97
CA PHE A 175 -30.03 -27.96 3.22
C PHE A 175 -30.93 -28.31 2.02
N GLY A 176 -30.52 -29.25 1.16
CA GLY A 176 -31.20 -29.72 -0.08
C GLY A 176 -32.70 -29.42 -0.24
N ASP A 177 -33.56 -30.44 -0.14
CA ASP A 177 -35.01 -30.30 -0.39
C ASP A 177 -35.76 -29.57 0.75
N GLU A 178 -35.25 -29.66 1.98
CA GLU A 178 -35.87 -29.08 3.17
C GLU A 178 -35.92 -27.54 3.14
N LYS A 179 -34.85 -26.88 2.66
CA LYS A 179 -34.84 -25.42 2.45
C LYS A 179 -35.90 -25.00 1.45
N THR A 180 -35.99 -25.71 0.33
CA THR A 180 -36.93 -25.40 -0.75
C THR A 180 -38.37 -25.48 -0.23
N GLN A 181 -38.65 -26.49 0.61
CA GLN A 181 -39.95 -26.64 1.25
C GLN A 181 -40.24 -25.51 2.25
N LEU A 182 -39.30 -25.17 3.14
CA LEU A 182 -39.45 -24.05 4.08
C LEU A 182 -39.69 -22.71 3.37
N MET A 183 -38.96 -22.44 2.28
CA MET A 183 -39.17 -21.25 1.44
C MET A 183 -40.57 -21.20 0.84
N LYS A 184 -41.08 -22.34 0.38
CA LYS A 184 -42.42 -22.44 -0.22
C LYS A 184 -43.51 -22.22 0.83
N ASP A 185 -43.39 -22.87 1.99
CA ASP A 185 -44.37 -22.77 3.07
C ASP A 185 -44.40 -21.37 3.67
N GLY A 186 -43.22 -20.79 3.93
CA GLY A 186 -43.12 -19.42 4.42
C GLY A 186 -43.67 -18.41 3.42
N ARG A 187 -43.39 -18.57 2.12
CA ARG A 187 -43.97 -17.73 1.07
C ARG A 187 -45.50 -17.81 1.03
N ALA A 188 -46.08 -18.99 1.17
CA ALA A 188 -47.53 -19.17 1.19
C ALA A 188 -48.20 -18.41 2.35
N VAL A 189 -47.56 -18.39 3.52
CA VAL A 189 -48.03 -17.60 4.67
C VAL A 189 -47.94 -16.10 4.40
N VAL A 190 -46.80 -15.64 3.86
CA VAL A 190 -46.60 -14.21 3.53
C VAL A 190 -47.63 -13.73 2.50
N ASP A 191 -47.83 -14.45 1.39
CA ASP A 191 -48.80 -14.07 0.37
C ASP A 191 -50.25 -14.08 0.91
N LYS A 192 -50.58 -14.99 1.84
CA LYS A 192 -51.88 -15.02 2.52
C LYS A 192 -52.09 -13.82 3.45
N ARG A 193 -51.06 -13.42 4.21
CA ARG A 193 -51.13 -12.27 5.15
C ARG A 193 -51.07 -10.92 4.44
N TYR A 194 -50.34 -10.88 3.33
CA TYR A 194 -50.04 -9.66 2.57
C TYR A 194 -50.33 -9.89 1.08
N PRO A 195 -51.61 -9.88 0.65
CA PRO A 195 -51.98 -10.05 -0.76
C PRO A 195 -51.29 -9.06 -1.71
N GLU A 196 -50.87 -7.89 -1.20
CA GLU A 196 -50.13 -6.86 -1.93
C GLU A 196 -48.66 -7.21 -2.20
N TYR A 197 -48.07 -8.16 -1.47
CA TYR A 197 -46.62 -8.41 -1.45
C TYR A 197 -46.07 -8.80 -2.83
N SER A 198 -46.71 -9.77 -3.48
CA SER A 198 -46.30 -10.25 -4.80
C SER A 198 -46.30 -9.16 -5.89
N ASN A 199 -47.23 -8.19 -5.79
CA ASN A 199 -47.24 -7.04 -6.71
C ASN A 199 -46.10 -6.07 -6.39
N ARG A 200 -45.84 -5.79 -5.09
CA ARG A 200 -44.73 -4.92 -4.68
C ARG A 200 -43.36 -5.48 -5.09
N VAL A 201 -43.16 -6.79 -5.01
CA VAL A 201 -41.93 -7.44 -5.47
C VAL A 201 -41.76 -7.25 -6.98
N ARG A 202 -42.82 -7.43 -7.79
CA ARG A 202 -42.77 -7.18 -9.24
C ARG A 202 -42.43 -5.72 -9.54
N SER A 203 -43.09 -4.76 -8.89
CA SER A 203 -42.80 -3.33 -9.06
C SER A 203 -41.35 -2.97 -8.73
N PHE A 204 -40.74 -3.62 -7.74
CA PHE A 204 -39.32 -3.42 -7.42
C PHE A 204 -38.38 -4.01 -8.48
N ILE A 205 -38.69 -5.18 -9.04
CA ILE A 205 -37.88 -5.79 -10.10
C ILE A 205 -37.81 -4.88 -11.33
N ASP A 206 -38.94 -4.24 -11.66
CA ASP A 206 -39.07 -3.32 -12.80
C ASP A 206 -38.70 -1.86 -12.45
N ASP A 207 -38.23 -1.59 -11.23
CA ASP A 207 -37.93 -0.22 -10.77
C ASP A 207 -36.70 0.38 -11.49
N PRO A 208 -36.84 1.52 -12.18
CA PRO A 208 -35.73 2.14 -12.91
C PRO A 208 -34.55 2.55 -12.03
N ILE A 209 -34.80 2.95 -10.77
CA ILE A 209 -33.74 3.38 -9.84
C ILE A 209 -32.92 2.16 -9.40
N ALA A 210 -33.59 1.05 -9.04
CA ALA A 210 -32.95 -0.21 -8.71
C ALA A 210 -32.18 -0.81 -9.89
N SER A 211 -32.72 -0.71 -11.11
CA SER A 211 -32.05 -1.14 -12.33
C SER A 211 -30.78 -0.32 -12.60
N ALA A 212 -30.87 1.01 -12.54
CA ALA A 212 -29.73 1.90 -12.70
C ALA A 212 -28.66 1.69 -11.62
N ALA A 213 -29.06 1.42 -10.38
CA ALA A 213 -28.14 1.10 -9.29
C ALA A 213 -27.35 -0.20 -9.56
N ARG A 214 -28.01 -1.26 -10.03
CA ARG A 214 -27.33 -2.51 -10.43
C ARG A 214 -26.44 -2.32 -11.65
N GLN A 215 -26.88 -1.54 -12.64
CA GLN A 215 -26.07 -1.21 -13.80
C GLN A 215 -24.76 -0.54 -13.38
N ARG A 216 -24.80 0.41 -12.44
CA ARG A 216 -23.59 1.04 -11.88
C ARG A 216 -22.66 0.05 -11.20
N VAL A 217 -23.17 -1.00 -10.55
CA VAL A 217 -22.33 -2.08 -10.01
C VAL A 217 -21.64 -2.85 -11.12
N GLY A 218 -22.34 -3.15 -12.22
CA GLY A 218 -21.78 -3.81 -13.40
C GLY A 218 -20.71 -2.96 -14.12
N GLU A 219 -20.91 -1.65 -14.16
CA GLU A 219 -19.98 -0.69 -14.76
C GLU A 219 -18.80 -0.32 -13.85
N ALA A 220 -18.89 -0.61 -12.55
CA ALA A 220 -17.89 -0.20 -11.55
C ALA A 220 -16.47 -0.69 -11.92
N ALA A 221 -16.36 -1.91 -12.45
CA ALA A 221 -15.09 -2.46 -12.89
C ALA A 221 -14.51 -1.70 -14.11
N SER A 222 -15.35 -1.22 -15.03
CA SER A 222 -14.92 -0.46 -16.20
C SER A 222 -14.40 0.94 -15.85
N VAL A 223 -14.78 1.51 -14.71
CA VAL A 223 -14.23 2.79 -14.19
C VAL A 223 -12.71 2.71 -13.98
N LEU A 224 -12.17 1.52 -13.72
CA LEU A 224 -10.73 1.32 -13.52
C LEU A 224 -9.89 1.60 -14.78
N LEU A 225 -10.49 1.55 -15.97
CA LEU A 225 -9.83 1.94 -17.22
C LEU A 225 -9.36 3.40 -17.23
N GLN A 226 -9.88 4.22 -16.31
CA GLN A 226 -9.58 5.64 -16.19
C GLN A 226 -8.70 5.96 -14.96
N GLN A 227 -8.26 4.96 -14.17
CA GLN A 227 -7.57 5.15 -12.88
C GLN A 227 -6.33 4.25 -12.72
N ASN A 228 -5.30 4.74 -12.00
CA ASN A 228 -4.11 3.96 -11.62
C ASN A 228 -4.40 3.05 -10.41
N GLY A 229 -5.25 2.03 -10.62
CA GLY A 229 -5.64 1.06 -9.60
C GLY A 229 -6.66 1.60 -8.58
N VAL A 230 -7.05 0.76 -7.63
CA VAL A 230 -8.00 1.09 -6.55
C VAL A 230 -7.31 0.90 -5.23
N ARG A 231 -7.27 1.96 -4.42
CA ARG A 231 -6.55 1.99 -3.14
C ARG A 231 -7.36 2.70 -2.08
N PRO A 232 -7.14 2.43 -0.79
CA PRO A 232 -7.75 3.21 0.26
C PRO A 232 -7.43 4.70 0.14
N ARG A 233 -8.40 5.56 0.47
CA ARG A 233 -8.24 7.02 0.44
C ARG A 233 -7.89 7.57 1.81
N ALA A 234 -6.74 8.25 1.90
CA ALA A 234 -6.25 8.85 3.13
C ALA A 234 -6.15 10.38 2.99
N VAL A 235 -6.72 11.13 3.93
CA VAL A 235 -6.55 12.60 4.02
C VAL A 235 -5.47 12.92 5.02
N PHE A 236 -4.49 13.72 4.59
CA PHE A 236 -3.49 14.33 5.44
C PHE A 236 -3.90 15.76 5.78
N VAL A 237 -3.90 16.11 7.06
CA VAL A 237 -4.30 17.44 7.54
C VAL A 237 -3.06 18.23 7.94
N VAL A 238 -2.84 19.37 7.28
CA VAL A 238 -1.66 20.23 7.50
C VAL A 238 -2.08 21.71 7.60
N SER A 239 -1.35 22.47 8.42
CA SER A 239 -1.65 23.88 8.65
C SER A 239 -0.81 24.84 7.78
N THR A 240 0.49 24.58 7.63
CA THR A 240 1.41 25.51 6.95
C THR A 240 1.71 25.09 5.50
N ARG A 241 2.17 26.04 4.68
CA ARG A 241 2.64 25.78 3.29
C ARG A 241 4.14 25.53 3.18
N THR A 242 4.90 25.95 4.19
CA THR A 242 6.36 25.91 4.20
C THR A 242 6.85 25.39 5.55
N GLY A 243 8.12 24.94 5.60
CA GLY A 243 8.74 24.35 6.79
C GLY A 243 8.90 22.83 6.70
N GLY A 244 9.34 22.21 7.81
CA GLY A 244 9.61 20.77 7.87
C GLY A 244 8.36 19.90 7.78
N THR A 245 7.26 20.30 8.42
CA THR A 245 6.02 19.49 8.46
C THR A 245 5.41 19.27 7.06
N PRO A 246 5.21 20.30 6.21
CA PRO A 246 4.68 20.08 4.87
C PRO A 246 5.61 19.24 3.98
N GLN A 247 6.94 19.42 4.11
CA GLN A 247 7.92 18.65 3.34
C GLN A 247 7.93 17.17 3.74
N THR A 248 7.98 16.88 5.05
CA THR A 248 7.95 15.48 5.54
C THR A 248 6.61 14.82 5.26
N ASN A 249 5.51 15.59 5.23
CA ASN A 249 4.22 15.08 4.78
C ASN A 249 4.24 14.72 3.30
N GLN A 250 4.83 15.56 2.45
CA GLN A 250 5.00 15.26 1.03
C GLN A 250 5.87 14.01 0.81
N ASP A 251 7.01 13.90 1.51
CA ASP A 251 7.89 12.71 1.48
C ASP A 251 7.09 11.44 1.86
N LEU A 252 6.24 11.51 2.90
CA LEU A 252 5.41 10.38 3.34
C LEU A 252 4.31 10.02 2.33
N MET A 253 3.58 11.01 1.79
CA MET A 253 2.53 10.77 0.79
C MET A 253 3.10 10.15 -0.48
N GLU A 254 4.29 10.58 -0.91
CA GLU A 254 5.01 9.98 -2.03
C GLU A 254 5.42 8.54 -1.75
N ALA A 255 5.98 8.25 -0.57
CA ALA A 255 6.40 6.90 -0.20
C ALA A 255 5.23 5.92 0.03
N LEU A 256 4.01 6.43 0.14
CA LEU A 256 2.76 5.67 0.28
C LEU A 256 1.92 5.63 -1.00
N HIS A 257 2.35 6.31 -2.07
CA HIS A 257 1.52 6.58 -3.24
C HIS A 257 1.06 5.32 -3.96
N ASP A 258 1.76 4.19 -3.82
CA ASP A 258 1.47 2.90 -4.42
C ASP A 258 0.38 2.13 -3.66
N ARG A 259 0.16 2.46 -2.38
CA ARG A 259 -0.78 1.77 -1.48
C ARG A 259 -1.99 2.61 -1.09
N TYR A 260 -1.88 3.94 -1.12
CA TYR A 260 -2.94 4.86 -0.74
C TYR A 260 -3.15 5.94 -1.81
N GLU A 261 -4.41 6.29 -2.03
CA GLU A 261 -4.77 7.54 -2.70
C GLU A 261 -4.73 8.66 -1.65
N ALA A 262 -3.70 9.51 -1.73
CA ALA A 262 -3.50 10.60 -0.79
C ALA A 262 -4.29 11.87 -1.18
N TYR A 263 -4.91 12.47 -0.18
CA TYR A 263 -5.58 13.76 -0.24
C TYR A 263 -4.98 14.69 0.82
N LEU A 264 -5.05 15.99 0.60
CA LEU A 264 -4.53 17.00 1.52
C LEU A 264 -5.64 17.98 1.90
N LEU A 265 -5.85 18.16 3.19
CA LEU A 265 -6.73 19.18 3.75
C LEU A 265 -5.88 20.26 4.43
N ARG A 266 -6.08 21.52 4.04
CA ARG A 266 -5.42 22.68 4.64
C ARG A 266 -6.45 23.73 5.04
N CYS A 267 -6.20 24.40 6.17
CA CYS A 267 -6.90 25.62 6.51
C CYS A 267 -5.94 26.67 7.07
N ASP A 268 -6.15 27.95 6.71
CA ASP A 268 -5.41 29.12 7.21
C ASP A 268 -6.27 29.99 8.15
N ALA A 269 -7.29 29.36 8.74
CA ALA A 269 -8.37 29.92 9.56
C ALA A 269 -9.46 30.64 8.76
N LYS A 270 -9.20 31.04 7.53
CA LYS A 270 -10.17 31.77 6.69
C LYS A 270 -10.61 30.95 5.49
N THR A 271 -9.75 30.08 5.00
CA THR A 271 -9.94 29.35 3.76
C THR A 271 -9.65 27.89 4.02
N VAL A 272 -10.57 27.01 3.64
CA VAL A 272 -10.40 25.56 3.60
C VAL A 272 -10.04 25.20 2.16
N GLU A 273 -8.95 24.46 1.97
CA GLU A 273 -8.49 24.00 0.67
C GLU A 273 -8.31 22.47 0.72
N PHE A 274 -8.83 21.78 -0.29
CA PHE A 274 -8.81 20.32 -0.40
C PHE A 274 -8.18 19.89 -1.72
N PHE A 275 -7.17 19.02 -1.65
CA PHE A 275 -6.37 18.61 -2.81
C PHE A 275 -6.36 17.09 -2.96
N GLN A 276 -6.28 16.62 -4.20
CA GLN A 276 -5.82 15.27 -4.52
C GLN A 276 -4.33 15.30 -4.84
N ILE A 277 -3.58 14.30 -4.38
CA ILE A 277 -2.16 14.18 -4.64
C ILE A 277 -1.92 13.19 -5.79
N ALA A 278 -1.16 13.63 -6.80
CA ALA A 278 -0.74 12.81 -7.93
C ALA A 278 0.79 12.87 -8.04
N GLY A 279 1.47 11.90 -7.43
CA GLY A 279 2.93 11.95 -7.27
C GLY A 279 3.35 13.15 -6.42
N ARG A 280 4.12 14.08 -6.99
CA ARG A 280 4.51 15.35 -6.33
C ARG A 280 3.51 16.49 -6.55
N GLU A 281 2.54 16.30 -7.44
CA GLU A 281 1.59 17.35 -7.81
C GLU A 281 0.41 17.40 -6.84
N GLN A 282 0.00 18.63 -6.48
CA GLN A 282 -1.17 18.89 -5.66
C GLN A 282 -2.28 19.46 -6.56
N ILE A 283 -3.29 18.65 -6.86
CA ILE A 283 -4.43 19.02 -7.68
C ILE A 283 -5.50 19.60 -6.76
N LEU A 284 -5.73 20.91 -6.83
CA LEU A 284 -6.77 21.58 -6.05
C LEU A 284 -8.15 21.12 -6.53
N LEU A 285 -8.94 20.55 -5.62
CA LEU A 285 -10.30 20.09 -5.89
C LEU A 285 -11.33 21.14 -5.46
N GLU A 286 -11.18 21.65 -4.24
CA GLU A 286 -12.17 22.54 -3.63
C GLU A 286 -11.47 23.60 -2.78
N THR A 287 -11.99 24.84 -2.85
CA THR A 287 -11.60 25.96 -1.99
C THR A 287 -12.85 26.62 -1.46
N VAL A 288 -12.98 26.71 -0.14
CA VAL A 288 -14.11 27.35 0.53
C VAL A 288 -13.58 28.43 1.47
N LYS A 289 -14.07 29.66 1.29
CA LYS A 289 -13.78 30.76 2.21
C LYS A 289 -14.85 30.77 3.31
N LEU A 290 -14.41 30.71 4.56
CA LEU A 290 -15.27 30.78 5.73
C LEU A 290 -15.82 32.20 5.88
N GLU A 291 -17.10 32.30 6.22
CA GLU A 291 -17.74 33.57 6.55
C GLU A 291 -17.12 34.19 7.81
N GLN A 292 -16.84 33.34 8.80
CA GLN A 292 -16.17 33.71 10.03
C GLN A 292 -14.85 32.96 10.16
N PRO A 293 -13.71 33.67 10.29
CA PRO A 293 -12.44 33.02 10.54
C PRO A 293 -12.46 32.19 11.82
N LEU A 294 -11.81 31.02 11.83
CA LEU A 294 -11.53 30.33 13.07
C LEU A 294 -10.70 31.22 13.99
N LYS A 295 -11.02 31.15 15.28
CA LYS A 295 -10.26 31.78 16.37
C LYS A 295 -9.55 30.73 17.21
N ALA A 296 -8.49 31.13 17.90
CA ALA A 296 -7.75 30.23 18.78
C ALA A 296 -8.59 29.75 19.97
N PHE A 297 -9.56 30.56 20.40
CA PHE A 297 -10.55 30.23 21.40
C PHE A 297 -11.93 30.53 20.78
N PRO A 298 -12.78 29.51 20.52
CA PRO A 298 -12.72 28.13 21.01
C PRO A 298 -11.99 27.12 20.10
N HIS A 299 -11.27 27.54 19.05
CA HIS A 299 -10.66 26.62 18.07
C HIS A 299 -11.67 25.69 17.38
N ALA A 300 -12.90 26.17 17.19
CA ALA A 300 -14.00 25.44 16.57
C ALA A 300 -14.81 26.37 15.65
N SER A 301 -15.41 25.78 14.61
CA SER A 301 -16.33 26.47 13.68
C SER A 301 -17.32 25.46 13.12
N GLU A 302 -18.62 25.69 13.30
CA GLU A 302 -19.68 24.82 12.79
C GLU A 302 -19.72 24.80 11.25
N GLU A 303 -19.42 25.95 10.63
CA GLU A 303 -19.29 26.08 9.18
C GLU A 303 -18.16 25.17 8.66
N TYR A 304 -16.97 25.27 9.27
CA TYR A 304 -15.84 24.39 8.95
C TYR A 304 -16.20 22.91 9.14
N ASP A 305 -16.85 22.58 10.26
CA ASP A 305 -17.23 21.21 10.60
C ASP A 305 -18.19 20.60 9.56
N ALA A 306 -19.16 21.40 9.09
CA ALA A 306 -20.08 20.99 8.02
C ALA A 306 -19.35 20.76 6.70
N ILE A 307 -18.47 21.69 6.30
CA ILE A 307 -17.68 21.60 5.07
C ILE A 307 -16.81 20.33 5.09
N VAL A 308 -16.03 20.13 6.15
CA VAL A 308 -15.11 18.97 6.20
C VAL A 308 -15.86 17.66 6.30
N ARG A 309 -16.98 17.59 7.02
CA ARG A 309 -17.84 16.40 7.03
C ARG A 309 -18.29 16.04 5.61
N GLN A 310 -18.72 17.03 4.83
CA GLN A 310 -19.14 16.83 3.44
C GLN A 310 -17.98 16.35 2.57
N LEU A 311 -16.81 16.98 2.66
CA LEU A 311 -15.60 16.57 1.93
C LEU A 311 -15.24 15.11 2.20
N LEU A 312 -15.22 14.70 3.47
CA LEU A 312 -14.88 13.32 3.87
C LEU A 312 -15.87 12.28 3.31
N ILE A 313 -17.17 12.63 3.25
CA ILE A 313 -18.22 11.75 2.70
C ILE A 313 -18.13 11.70 1.17
N GLN A 314 -18.07 12.87 0.52
CA GLN A 314 -18.08 13.00 -0.94
C GLN A 314 -16.89 12.30 -1.58
N HIS A 315 -15.70 12.45 -0.99
CA HIS A 315 -14.46 11.86 -1.49
C HIS A 315 -14.20 10.45 -0.93
N GLN A 316 -15.09 9.93 -0.09
CA GLN A 316 -15.09 8.55 0.43
C GLN A 316 -13.81 8.20 1.20
N ILE A 317 -13.44 9.10 2.10
CA ILE A 317 -12.21 8.99 2.87
C ILE A 317 -12.33 7.83 3.87
N GLU A 318 -11.30 6.99 3.89
CA GLU A 318 -11.18 5.79 4.73
C GLU A 318 -10.26 6.00 5.92
N LEU A 319 -9.36 6.99 5.87
CA LEU A 319 -8.40 7.30 6.93
C LEU A 319 -8.13 8.81 6.98
N VAL A 320 -8.01 9.37 8.17
CA VAL A 320 -7.52 10.74 8.36
C VAL A 320 -6.23 10.73 9.18
N HIS A 321 -5.19 11.36 8.67
CA HIS A 321 -3.93 11.57 9.38
C HIS A 321 -3.71 13.06 9.63
N ILE A 322 -3.88 13.47 10.87
CA ILE A 322 -3.65 14.84 11.31
C ILE A 322 -2.16 15.01 11.58
N ARG A 323 -1.48 15.76 10.72
CA ARG A 323 -0.06 16.12 10.90
C ARG A 323 0.07 17.40 11.71
N HIS A 324 -0.91 18.30 11.62
CA HIS A 324 -0.98 19.49 12.44
C HIS A 324 -2.42 19.99 12.48
N ILE A 325 -2.88 20.52 13.62
CA ILE A 325 -4.28 20.91 13.81
C ILE A 325 -4.51 22.43 13.85
N ALA A 326 -3.47 23.27 13.90
CA ALA A 326 -3.70 24.71 13.92
C ALA A 326 -4.57 25.18 12.75
N TRP A 327 -5.49 26.08 13.07
CA TRP A 327 -6.48 26.63 12.15
C TRP A 327 -7.49 25.63 11.57
N HIS A 328 -7.55 24.40 12.08
CA HIS A 328 -8.62 23.44 11.81
C HIS A 328 -9.54 23.34 13.04
N SER A 329 -10.80 22.97 12.90
CA SER A 329 -11.66 22.77 14.08
C SER A 329 -11.18 21.59 14.94
N LEU A 330 -11.14 21.75 16.27
CA LEU A 330 -10.83 20.66 17.21
C LEU A 330 -11.89 19.55 17.21
N LYS A 331 -13.07 19.79 16.62
CA LYS A 331 -14.10 18.76 16.44
C LYS A 331 -13.78 17.78 15.31
N LEU A 332 -12.75 18.04 14.50
CA LEU A 332 -12.40 17.22 13.33
C LEU A 332 -12.25 15.71 13.67
N PRO A 333 -11.50 15.29 14.70
CA PRO A 333 -11.43 13.87 15.06
C PRO A 333 -12.78 13.28 15.48
N ALA A 334 -13.61 14.03 16.22
CA ALA A 334 -14.96 13.59 16.61
C ALA A 334 -15.87 13.42 15.38
N ILE A 335 -15.75 14.30 14.38
CA ILE A 335 -16.45 14.16 13.09
C ILE A 335 -16.01 12.87 12.41
N CYS A 336 -14.70 12.62 12.29
CA CYS A 336 -14.19 11.38 11.69
C CYS A 336 -14.73 10.14 12.43
N LYS A 337 -14.74 10.16 13.76
CA LYS A 337 -15.33 9.09 14.59
C LYS A 337 -16.81 8.86 14.31
N SER A 338 -17.62 9.91 14.20
CA SER A 338 -19.04 9.79 13.83
C SER A 338 -19.25 9.19 12.43
N LEU A 339 -18.26 9.35 11.56
CA LEU A 339 -18.23 8.78 10.21
C LEU A 339 -17.54 7.40 10.18
N GLN A 340 -17.16 6.83 11.33
CA GLN A 340 -16.41 5.58 11.44
C GLN A 340 -15.08 5.58 10.67
N VAL A 341 -14.48 6.76 10.48
CA VAL A 341 -13.18 6.96 9.84
C VAL A 341 -12.09 7.02 10.92
N PRO A 342 -11.10 6.10 10.92
CA PRO A 342 -10.01 6.13 11.88
C PRO A 342 -9.13 7.38 11.73
N VAL A 343 -8.59 7.85 12.86
CA VAL A 343 -7.78 9.07 12.94
C VAL A 343 -6.41 8.79 13.55
N VAL A 344 -5.35 9.09 12.80
CA VAL A 344 -3.97 9.14 13.31
C VAL A 344 -3.61 10.58 13.61
N PHE A 345 -2.93 10.84 14.72
CA PHE A 345 -2.42 12.18 15.05
C PHE A 345 -0.90 12.15 15.22
N SER A 346 -0.17 12.97 14.46
CA SER A 346 1.27 13.13 14.63
C SER A 346 1.62 14.43 15.35
N PHE A 347 2.57 14.34 16.29
CA PHE A 347 3.15 15.46 17.00
C PHE A 347 4.52 15.80 16.41
N HIS A 348 4.57 16.92 15.67
CA HIS A 348 5.82 17.48 15.12
C HIS A 348 6.33 18.69 15.91
N ASP A 349 5.54 19.15 16.88
CA ASP A 349 5.84 20.23 17.81
C ASP A 349 4.94 20.11 19.06
N PHE A 350 5.02 21.08 19.97
CA PHE A 350 4.24 21.09 21.21
C PHE A 350 3.03 22.03 21.17
N TYR A 351 2.48 22.34 19.99
CA TYR A 351 1.29 23.18 19.85
C TYR A 351 0.11 22.66 20.68
N THR A 352 -0.07 21.34 20.74
CA THR A 352 -1.11 20.71 21.56
C THR A 352 -0.90 20.97 23.05
N ILE A 353 0.33 21.12 23.53
CA ILE A 353 0.61 21.46 24.92
C ILE A 353 0.40 22.96 25.15
N CYS A 354 0.87 23.81 24.24
CA CYS A 354 0.80 25.26 24.37
C CYS A 354 0.90 25.99 23.01
N PRO A 355 0.13 27.06 22.77
CA PRO A 355 0.20 27.88 21.55
C PRO A 355 1.54 28.59 21.28
N THR A 356 2.47 28.57 22.25
CA THR A 356 3.87 29.00 22.03
C THR A 356 4.64 28.05 21.12
N VAL A 357 4.16 26.82 20.91
CA VAL A 357 4.78 25.74 20.10
C VAL A 357 6.09 25.19 20.69
N LYS A 358 6.94 26.06 21.24
CA LYS A 358 8.29 25.76 21.74
C LYS A 358 8.37 25.66 23.26
N LEU A 359 7.29 25.97 23.98
CA LEU A 359 7.20 25.93 25.44
C LEU A 359 8.18 26.89 26.15
N LEU A 360 8.56 27.98 25.49
CA LEU A 360 9.37 29.06 26.06
C LEU A 360 8.46 30.10 26.70
N ASP A 361 8.83 30.55 27.90
CA ASP A 361 8.16 31.67 28.56
C ASP A 361 8.64 33.04 28.00
N GLU A 362 8.16 34.14 28.57
CA GLU A 362 8.53 35.49 28.15
C GLU A 362 10.03 35.83 28.35
N ASN A 363 10.70 35.09 29.22
CA ASN A 363 12.13 35.22 29.51
C ASN A 363 12.96 34.17 28.75
N LEU A 364 12.34 33.51 27.75
CA LEU A 364 12.93 32.47 26.91
C LEU A 364 13.39 31.24 27.72
N GLN A 365 12.79 31.03 28.90
CA GLN A 365 13.04 29.84 29.70
C GLN A 365 12.06 28.73 29.30
N PHE A 366 12.58 27.51 29.11
CA PHE A 366 11.74 26.36 28.83
C PHE A 366 10.92 25.96 30.07
N CYS A 367 9.60 25.91 29.91
CA CYS A 367 8.67 25.63 31.01
C CYS A 367 8.03 24.23 30.93
N GLY A 368 8.28 23.45 29.88
CA GLY A 368 7.69 22.11 29.72
C GLY A 368 6.15 22.10 29.67
N GLY A 369 5.52 23.21 29.31
CA GLY A 369 4.06 23.34 29.34
C GLY A 369 3.45 23.55 30.72
N THR A 370 4.28 23.63 31.77
CA THR A 370 3.88 24.05 33.12
C THR A 370 4.39 25.47 33.35
N CYS A 371 3.49 26.45 33.30
CA CYS A 371 3.88 27.87 33.34
C CYS A 371 4.78 28.23 34.53
N THR A 372 5.85 28.98 34.24
CA THR A 372 6.72 29.59 35.24
C THR A 372 5.96 30.57 36.15
N ALA A 373 6.52 30.86 37.33
CA ALA A 373 5.92 31.79 38.29
C ALA A 373 5.90 33.26 37.82
N SER A 374 6.59 33.59 36.72
CA SER A 374 6.66 34.96 36.23
C SER A 374 5.32 35.45 35.65
N LEU A 375 5.08 36.75 35.74
CA LEU A 375 3.80 37.38 35.38
C LEU A 375 3.77 37.93 33.94
N GLY A 376 4.85 37.77 33.18
CA GLY A 376 4.90 38.28 31.81
C GLY A 376 4.09 37.43 30.83
N GLN A 377 3.93 37.98 29.63
CA GLN A 377 3.08 37.39 28.60
C GLN A 377 3.90 36.56 27.61
N CYS A 378 3.65 35.26 27.57
CA CYS A 378 4.24 34.38 26.57
C CYS A 378 3.71 34.70 25.17
N LYS A 379 4.58 34.62 24.16
CA LYS A 379 4.23 34.89 22.77
C LYS A 379 3.75 33.62 22.08
N HIS A 380 2.54 33.64 21.50
CA HIS A 380 2.07 32.57 20.61
C HIS A 380 2.65 32.75 19.19
N GLU A 381 2.82 31.65 18.45
CA GLU A 381 3.52 31.69 17.16
C GLU A 381 2.61 31.72 15.93
N LEU A 382 1.43 31.11 16.01
CA LEU A 382 0.61 30.83 14.83
C LEU A 382 -0.57 31.81 14.68
N TRP A 383 -1.28 32.11 15.76
CA TRP A 383 -2.51 32.90 15.68
C TRP A 383 -2.23 34.40 15.54
N THR A 384 -3.09 35.08 14.79
CA THR A 384 -3.08 36.55 14.63
C THR A 384 -4.34 37.19 15.21
N ASP A 385 -5.08 36.43 16.04
CA ASP A 385 -6.31 36.89 16.68
C ASP A 385 -6.01 38.05 17.64
N PRO A 386 -6.61 39.24 17.44
CA PRO A 386 -6.41 40.36 18.36
C PRO A 386 -6.94 40.10 19.76
N ASP A 387 -7.90 39.18 19.93
CA ASP A 387 -8.54 38.86 21.21
C ASP A 387 -7.88 37.67 21.93
N PHE A 388 -6.67 37.27 21.51
CA PHE A 388 -5.98 36.12 22.07
C PHE A 388 -5.66 36.33 23.57
N PRO A 389 -6.19 35.50 24.49
CA PRO A 389 -6.01 35.70 25.92
C PRO A 389 -4.55 35.47 26.35
N PRO A 390 -4.06 36.17 27.40
CA PRO A 390 -2.75 35.89 27.97
C PRO A 390 -2.64 34.40 28.36
N LEU A 391 -1.61 33.71 27.86
CA LEU A 391 -1.52 32.25 27.91
C LEU A 391 -1.46 31.65 29.32
N LYS A 392 -0.84 32.34 30.28
CA LYS A 392 -0.64 31.78 31.63
C LYS A 392 -1.97 31.59 32.39
N ARG A 393 -1.91 30.85 33.50
CA ARG A 393 -3.03 30.61 34.43
C ARG A 393 -4.12 29.70 33.84
N ASN A 394 -5.35 30.19 33.70
CA ASN A 394 -6.48 29.36 33.26
C ASN A 394 -6.45 29.12 31.75
N ALA A 395 -5.99 30.09 30.94
CA ALA A 395 -6.02 29.96 29.48
C ALA A 395 -5.22 28.75 28.96
N ILE A 396 -4.04 28.46 29.52
CA ILE A 396 -3.28 27.26 29.17
C ILE A 396 -3.98 25.96 29.61
N LYS A 397 -4.68 25.98 30.74
CA LYS A 397 -5.43 24.81 31.22
C LYS A 397 -6.66 24.55 30.34
N ASP A 398 -7.35 25.61 29.94
CA ASP A 398 -8.49 25.54 29.02
C ASP A 398 -8.03 25.01 27.65
N TRP A 399 -6.87 25.48 27.17
CA TRP A 399 -6.21 24.97 25.96
C TRP A 399 -5.91 23.47 26.06
N GLN A 400 -5.22 23.07 27.13
CA GLN A 400 -4.85 21.67 27.35
C GLN A 400 -6.08 20.78 27.51
N SER A 401 -7.14 21.26 28.16
CA SER A 401 -8.41 20.56 28.28
C SER A 401 -9.06 20.33 26.91
N ALA A 402 -9.15 21.37 26.08
CA ALA A 402 -9.73 21.27 24.73
C ALA A 402 -8.91 20.32 23.83
N MET A 403 -7.58 20.38 23.93
CA MET A 403 -6.69 19.46 23.21
C MET A 403 -6.83 18.03 23.70
N SER A 404 -6.97 17.81 25.01
CA SER A 404 -7.17 16.48 25.59
C SER A 404 -8.48 15.84 25.10
N GLU A 405 -9.58 16.60 25.06
CA GLU A 405 -10.87 16.15 24.52
C GLU A 405 -10.75 15.75 23.05
N MET A 406 -10.13 16.61 22.22
CA MET A 406 -9.88 16.29 20.81
C MET A 406 -9.04 15.01 20.68
N LEU A 407 -7.92 14.91 21.40
CA LEU A 407 -7.00 13.78 21.31
C LEU A 407 -7.67 12.46 21.72
N ALA A 408 -8.63 12.50 22.65
CA ALA A 408 -9.41 11.33 23.06
C ALA A 408 -10.21 10.70 21.91
N HIS A 409 -10.49 11.44 20.83
CA HIS A 409 -11.14 10.93 19.62
C HIS A 409 -10.17 10.37 18.57
N CYS A 410 -8.86 10.48 18.74
CA CYS A 410 -7.88 9.86 17.83
C CYS A 410 -7.70 8.35 18.12
N ASP A 411 -7.35 7.56 17.13
CA ASP A 411 -7.12 6.11 17.24
C ASP A 411 -5.68 5.74 17.57
N SER A 412 -4.72 6.49 17.00
CA SER A 412 -3.29 6.24 17.18
C SER A 412 -2.52 7.56 17.16
N TYR A 413 -1.39 7.56 17.86
CA TYR A 413 -0.51 8.70 18.00
C TYR A 413 0.89 8.39 17.46
N VAL A 414 1.54 9.39 16.88
CA VAL A 414 2.90 9.29 16.40
C VAL A 414 3.72 10.51 16.81
N THR A 415 4.95 10.33 17.25
CA THR A 415 5.93 11.41 17.37
C THR A 415 7.30 10.94 16.87
N THR A 416 8.32 11.79 16.93
CA THR A 416 9.62 11.57 16.29
C THR A 416 10.76 11.28 17.26
N SER A 417 10.54 11.45 18.57
CA SER A 417 11.52 11.10 19.60
C SER A 417 10.87 10.62 20.91
N HIS A 418 11.60 9.86 21.71
CA HIS A 418 11.11 9.40 23.01
C HIS A 418 10.91 10.59 23.96
N GLY A 419 11.84 11.55 23.99
CA GLY A 419 11.69 12.74 24.83
C GLY A 419 10.43 13.56 24.50
N SER A 420 10.04 13.63 23.22
CA SER A 420 8.80 14.31 22.82
C SER A 420 7.56 13.57 23.32
N ARG A 421 7.54 12.23 23.19
CA ARG A 421 6.47 11.37 23.69
C ARG A 421 6.29 11.53 25.20
N ASP A 422 7.39 11.52 25.94
CA ASP A 422 7.38 11.58 27.40
C ASP A 422 6.87 12.96 27.86
N GLN A 423 7.33 14.05 27.22
CA GLN A 423 6.83 15.41 27.48
C GLN A 423 5.31 15.54 27.21
N ILE A 424 4.81 14.94 26.12
CA ILE A 424 3.39 14.98 25.75
C ILE A 424 2.55 14.15 26.75
N THR A 425 3.00 12.93 27.07
CA THR A 425 2.26 12.04 27.98
C THR A 425 2.27 12.51 29.43
N GLN A 426 3.27 13.29 29.84
CA GLN A 426 3.25 13.97 31.14
C GLN A 426 2.05 14.93 31.28
N ILE A 427 1.70 15.65 30.20
CA ILE A 427 0.54 16.56 30.17
C ILE A 427 -0.76 15.80 29.89
N TYR A 428 -0.70 14.74 29.06
CA TYR A 428 -1.86 13.94 28.65
C TYR A 428 -1.72 12.44 28.99
N PRO A 429 -1.78 12.03 30.28
CA PRO A 429 -1.54 10.63 30.67
C PRO A 429 -2.51 9.63 30.03
N ALA A 430 -3.75 10.06 29.74
CA ALA A 430 -4.76 9.19 29.13
C ALA A 430 -4.37 8.66 27.73
N MET A 431 -3.44 9.32 27.03
CA MET A 431 -2.96 8.88 25.72
C MET A 431 -2.22 7.54 25.76
N GLN A 432 -1.64 7.16 26.91
CA GLN A 432 -0.93 5.88 27.08
C GLN A 432 -1.85 4.66 26.92
N LYS A 433 -3.18 4.85 26.96
CA LYS A 433 -4.17 3.78 26.75
C LYS A 433 -4.37 3.39 25.28
N LYS A 434 -3.73 4.09 24.34
CA LYS A 434 -3.81 3.85 22.90
C LYS A 434 -2.41 3.76 22.30
N PRO A 435 -2.25 3.18 21.09
CA PRO A 435 -0.96 3.11 20.42
C PRO A 435 -0.32 4.50 20.28
N PHE A 436 0.89 4.67 20.83
CA PHE A 436 1.70 5.88 20.69
C PHE A 436 3.12 5.52 20.26
N VAL A 437 3.34 5.56 18.95
CA VAL A 437 4.56 5.07 18.29
C VAL A 437 5.56 6.21 18.08
N VAL A 438 6.85 5.94 18.26
CA VAL A 438 7.94 6.86 17.90
C VAL A 438 8.47 6.45 16.53
N ILE A 439 8.25 7.30 15.52
CA ILE A 439 8.72 7.08 14.15
C ILE A 439 9.59 8.29 13.76
N PRO A 440 10.93 8.16 13.74
CA PRO A 440 11.80 9.24 13.29
C PRO A 440 11.55 9.57 11.82
N HIS A 441 11.87 10.80 11.41
CA HIS A 441 11.73 11.16 10.00
C HIS A 441 12.76 10.45 9.14
N GLY A 442 12.26 9.70 8.15
CA GLY A 442 13.05 9.11 7.09
C GLY A 442 13.44 10.12 6.02
N ARG A 443 14.65 10.01 5.49
CA ARG A 443 15.19 10.94 4.49
C ARG A 443 16.08 10.20 3.49
N ASP A 444 15.73 10.31 2.22
CA ASP A 444 16.65 9.91 1.14
C ASP A 444 17.64 11.06 0.94
N LEU A 445 18.88 10.86 1.38
CA LEU A 445 19.96 11.84 1.28
C LEU A 445 21.15 11.21 0.58
N GLU A 446 21.85 12.00 -0.22
CA GLU A 446 23.21 11.64 -0.62
C GLU A 446 24.09 11.67 0.63
N ILE A 447 24.92 10.65 0.80
CA ILE A 447 25.88 10.57 1.90
C ILE A 447 27.27 10.83 1.35
N LYS A 448 27.95 11.84 1.90
CA LYS A 448 29.26 12.26 1.42
C LYS A 448 30.08 12.86 2.54
N ASN A 449 31.34 12.42 2.65
CA ASN A 449 32.28 13.02 3.58
C ASN A 449 32.90 14.28 2.97
N VAL A 450 32.45 15.45 3.46
CA VAL A 450 32.88 16.76 2.97
C VAL A 450 33.65 17.57 4.02
N THR A 451 33.88 16.97 5.18
CA THR A 451 34.72 17.51 6.26
C THR A 451 36.16 17.76 5.83
N THR A 452 36.72 18.87 6.29
CA THR A 452 38.15 19.15 6.18
C THR A 452 38.93 18.20 7.10
N THR A 453 39.73 17.29 6.53
CA THR A 453 40.75 16.53 7.26
C THR A 453 42.03 17.36 7.36
N ALA A 454 42.54 17.47 8.59
CA ALA A 454 43.79 18.12 9.00
C ALA A 454 43.75 19.65 9.20
N ARG A 455 44.12 20.07 10.42
CA ARG A 455 44.48 21.45 10.74
C ARG A 455 45.90 21.75 10.31
N SER A 456 46.12 22.92 9.72
CA SER A 456 47.29 23.73 10.05
C SER A 456 46.87 24.73 11.14
N ILE A 457 47.72 24.98 12.12
CA ILE A 457 47.47 25.82 13.32
C ILE A 457 47.16 27.31 12.98
N LYS A 458 47.04 27.67 11.70
CA LYS A 458 46.91 29.05 11.21
C LYS A 458 45.55 29.41 10.60
N GLU A 459 44.60 28.49 10.48
CA GLU A 459 43.27 28.79 9.90
C GLU A 459 42.19 28.97 10.97
N LYS A 460 41.22 29.86 10.71
CA LYS A 460 40.03 30.03 11.56
C LYS A 460 39.17 28.77 11.57
N ILE A 461 38.53 28.52 12.70
CA ILE A 461 37.61 27.39 12.92
C ILE A 461 36.22 27.74 12.43
N ARG A 462 35.91 27.25 11.23
CA ARG A 462 34.62 27.36 10.56
C ARG A 462 33.57 26.44 11.19
N ILE A 463 32.50 27.01 11.73
CA ILE A 463 31.37 26.30 12.35
C ILE A 463 30.12 26.52 11.51
N LEU A 464 29.48 25.44 11.05
CA LEU A 464 28.24 25.53 10.27
C LEU A 464 27.02 25.61 11.18
N VAL A 465 26.16 26.59 10.95
CA VAL A 465 24.87 26.73 11.66
C VAL A 465 23.74 26.81 10.63
N PRO A 466 23.11 25.66 10.30
CA PRO A 466 22.06 25.60 9.29
C PRO A 466 20.65 25.83 9.86
N GLY A 467 19.77 26.42 9.05
CA GLY A 467 18.35 26.60 9.34
C GLY A 467 17.93 28.06 9.48
N ASN A 468 16.68 28.28 9.91
CA ASN A 468 16.18 29.62 10.21
C ASN A 468 16.61 30.00 11.63
N ILE A 469 17.68 30.77 11.77
CA ILE A 469 18.31 31.11 13.05
C ILE A 469 17.67 32.36 13.64
N ASP A 470 16.75 32.14 14.57
CA ASP A 470 16.16 33.17 15.42
C ASP A 470 16.61 33.00 16.88
N ILE A 471 16.04 33.81 17.78
CA ILE A 471 16.33 33.75 19.22
C ILE A 471 16.10 32.34 19.80
N SER A 472 15.02 31.66 19.40
CA SER A 472 14.70 30.30 19.89
C SER A 472 15.66 29.23 19.35
N LYS A 473 16.35 29.52 18.24
CA LYS A 473 17.39 28.68 17.64
C LYS A 473 18.81 29.07 18.10
N GLY A 474 18.92 29.89 19.14
CA GLY A 474 20.18 30.21 19.79
C GLY A 474 20.91 31.43 19.22
N ALA A 475 20.21 32.35 18.53
CA ALA A 475 20.83 33.58 18.02
C ALA A 475 21.59 34.35 19.11
N GLY A 476 21.00 34.52 20.30
CA GLY A 476 21.66 35.21 21.41
C GLY A 476 22.88 34.47 21.98
N ILE A 477 22.88 33.13 21.91
CA ILE A 477 24.05 32.31 22.30
C ILE A 477 25.18 32.56 21.29
N LEU A 478 24.87 32.52 19.99
CA LEU A 478 25.84 32.75 18.92
C LEU A 478 26.46 34.16 19.02
N GLU A 479 25.65 35.19 19.25
CA GLU A 479 26.12 36.57 19.46
C GLU A 479 27.06 36.64 20.66
N SER A 480 26.67 36.05 21.80
CA SER A 480 27.49 36.03 23.01
C SER A 480 28.82 35.30 22.79
N LEU A 481 28.83 34.16 22.09
CA LEU A 481 30.04 33.41 21.76
C LEU A 481 30.97 34.21 20.84
N ALA A 482 30.42 34.91 19.84
CA ALA A 482 31.20 35.75 18.94
C ALA A 482 31.80 36.99 19.63
N GLU A 483 31.11 37.55 20.62
CA GLU A 483 31.63 38.66 21.46
C GLU A 483 32.75 38.22 22.39
N LEU A 484 32.68 36.98 22.92
CA LEU A 484 33.71 36.40 23.77
C LEU A 484 34.98 36.00 22.97
N ASP A 485 34.85 35.70 21.67
CA ASP A 485 35.96 35.36 20.77
C ASP A 485 36.81 36.58 20.35
N LYS A 486 37.56 37.14 21.31
CA LYS A 486 38.41 38.33 21.08
C LYS A 486 39.53 38.06 20.07
N ASP A 487 40.03 36.83 20.01
CA ASP A 487 41.13 36.42 19.13
C ASP A 487 40.64 36.07 17.72
N GLY A 488 39.32 36.02 17.49
CA GLY A 488 38.73 35.75 16.17
C GLY A 488 39.02 34.34 15.66
N ILE A 489 39.09 33.37 16.58
CA ILE A 489 39.38 31.96 16.31
C ILE A 489 38.22 31.33 15.54
N PHE A 490 36.99 31.71 15.83
CA PHE A 490 35.78 31.10 15.31
C PHE A 490 35.12 31.94 14.21
N GLU A 491 34.68 31.26 13.16
CA GLU A 491 33.89 31.84 12.06
C GLU A 491 32.59 31.04 11.91
N PHE A 492 31.45 31.69 12.17
CA PHE A 492 30.14 31.06 12.14
C PHE A 492 29.51 31.23 10.75
N HIS A 493 29.28 30.12 10.06
CA HIS A 493 28.67 30.06 8.74
C HIS A 493 27.17 29.80 8.87
N LEU A 494 26.37 30.86 8.71
CA LEU A 494 24.92 30.81 8.80
C LEU A 494 24.32 30.40 7.46
N LEU A 495 23.74 29.20 7.40
CA LEU A 495 23.16 28.63 6.18
C LEU A 495 21.63 28.54 6.31
N GLY A 496 20.91 29.55 5.84
CA GLY A 496 19.46 29.67 5.99
C GLY A 496 19.02 31.12 6.12
N ARG A 497 17.88 31.39 6.76
CA ARG A 497 17.50 32.76 7.15
C ARG A 497 18.00 33.06 8.56
N THR A 498 18.35 34.30 8.87
CA THR A 498 18.83 34.67 10.21
C THR A 498 18.34 36.05 10.62
N THR A 499 18.16 36.25 11.92
CA THR A 499 17.95 37.58 12.53
C THR A 499 19.23 38.16 13.14
N ILE A 500 20.34 37.39 13.12
CA ILE A 500 21.63 37.80 13.69
C ILE A 500 22.23 38.94 12.84
N PRO A 501 22.71 40.05 13.44
CA PRO A 501 23.46 41.09 12.75
C PRO A 501 24.75 40.54 12.13
N LEU A 502 25.00 40.86 10.87
CA LEU A 502 26.22 40.40 10.17
C LEU A 502 27.44 41.17 10.68
N THR A 503 28.36 40.47 11.35
CA THR A 503 29.66 40.99 11.82
C THR A 503 30.81 40.21 11.20
N LYS A 504 32.07 40.59 11.47
CA LYS A 504 33.28 39.92 10.92
C LYS A 504 33.40 38.43 11.30
N ASN A 505 32.67 37.97 12.30
CA ASN A 505 32.69 36.58 12.79
C ASN A 505 31.56 35.74 12.18
N PHE A 506 30.60 36.36 11.45
CA PHE A 506 29.48 35.67 10.81
C PHE A 506 29.55 35.76 9.29
N VAL A 507 29.40 34.62 8.62
CA VAL A 507 29.32 34.52 7.17
C VAL A 507 27.94 34.00 6.78
N PHE A 508 27.16 34.80 6.06
CA PHE A 508 25.80 34.46 5.64
C PHE A 508 25.75 33.86 4.24
N HIS A 509 25.19 32.65 4.11
CA HIS A 509 25.12 31.90 2.85
C HIS A 509 23.74 31.92 2.19
N GLY A 510 22.77 32.61 2.81
CA GLY A 510 21.40 32.69 2.33
C GLY A 510 20.58 31.41 2.54
N PRO A 511 19.27 31.46 2.21
CA PRO A 511 18.42 30.28 2.20
C PRO A 511 18.90 29.24 1.17
N TYR A 512 18.50 27.99 1.36
CA TYR A 512 18.87 26.87 0.49
C TYR A 512 17.67 25.97 0.20
N LYS A 513 17.73 25.25 -0.92
CA LYS A 513 16.88 24.07 -1.14
C LYS A 513 17.57 22.84 -0.58
N ARG A 514 16.79 21.85 -0.12
CA ARG A 514 17.30 20.63 0.53
C ARG A 514 18.41 19.96 -0.29
N GLU A 515 18.23 19.87 -1.61
CA GLU A 515 19.15 19.20 -2.53
C GLU A 515 20.49 19.95 -2.69
N GLU A 516 20.53 21.24 -2.33
CA GLU A 516 21.73 22.08 -2.41
C GLU A 516 22.61 22.00 -1.15
N PHE A 517 22.13 21.35 -0.08
CA PHE A 517 22.78 21.39 1.23
C PHE A 517 24.23 20.92 1.16
N ILE A 518 24.45 19.69 0.67
CA ILE A 518 25.78 19.07 0.59
C ILE A 518 26.73 19.93 -0.26
N GLN A 519 26.28 20.38 -1.42
CA GLN A 519 27.10 21.24 -2.30
C GLN A 519 27.49 22.56 -1.62
N LYS A 520 26.61 23.15 -0.80
CA LYS A 520 26.94 24.35 -0.03
C LYS A 520 27.91 24.03 1.10
N VAL A 521 27.74 22.92 1.81
CA VAL A 521 28.69 22.47 2.84
C VAL A 521 30.08 22.21 2.25
N GLU A 522 30.18 21.61 1.06
CA GLU A 522 31.44 21.41 0.34
C GLU A 522 32.18 22.71 0.03
N LYS A 523 31.45 23.78 -0.28
CA LYS A 523 32.06 25.10 -0.54
C LYS A 523 32.52 25.75 0.75
N ILE A 524 31.74 25.61 1.83
CA ILE A 524 32.04 26.15 3.15
C ILE A 524 33.25 25.44 3.77
N ARG A 525 33.36 24.12 3.58
CA ARG A 525 34.31 23.20 4.25
C ARG A 525 34.40 23.45 5.77
N PRO A 526 33.26 23.35 6.49
CA PRO A 526 33.25 23.57 7.94
C PRO A 526 34.00 22.45 8.67
N HIS A 527 34.45 22.73 9.88
CA HIS A 527 35.07 21.72 10.75
C HIS A 527 33.98 20.91 11.45
N PHE A 528 32.98 21.57 12.03
CA PHE A 528 31.84 20.92 12.64
C PHE A 528 30.58 21.78 12.52
N GLY A 529 29.43 21.17 12.79
CA GLY A 529 28.14 21.85 12.84
C GLY A 529 27.75 22.28 14.25
N ALA A 530 26.81 23.20 14.39
CA ALA A 530 26.24 23.57 15.68
C ALA A 530 24.71 23.76 15.65
N ILE A 531 24.05 23.33 16.71
CA ILE A 531 22.61 23.49 16.96
C ILE A 531 22.40 24.00 18.39
N PHE A 532 22.07 25.29 18.53
CA PHE A 532 21.90 25.94 19.84
C PHE A 532 20.44 26.24 20.17
N SER A 533 19.51 25.41 19.71
CA SER A 533 18.10 25.53 20.05
C SER A 533 17.89 25.47 21.56
N ILE A 534 17.24 26.49 22.12
CA ILE A 534 16.98 26.61 23.57
C ILE A 534 15.66 25.95 23.99
N TRP A 535 15.07 25.13 23.11
CA TRP A 535 13.82 24.41 23.31
C TRP A 535 13.94 23.00 22.71
N PRO A 536 13.11 22.02 23.13
CA PRO A 536 13.37 20.62 22.82
C PRO A 536 12.82 20.37 21.43
N GLU A 537 13.68 20.46 20.43
CA GLU A 537 13.27 20.07 19.08
C GLU A 537 12.75 18.64 19.09
N THR A 538 11.67 18.40 18.34
CA THR A 538 11.04 17.09 18.23
C THR A 538 11.84 16.13 17.35
N PHE A 539 12.67 16.64 16.42
CA PHE A 539 13.54 15.81 15.58
C PHE A 539 14.85 16.47 15.13
N CYS A 540 14.76 17.70 14.59
CA CYS A 540 15.84 18.43 13.91
C CYS A 540 16.34 17.76 12.60
N HIS A 541 15.91 18.30 11.45
CA HIS A 541 16.35 17.81 10.14
C HIS A 541 17.81 18.13 9.85
N THR A 542 18.28 19.30 10.25
CA THR A 542 19.63 19.78 9.93
C THR A 542 20.72 18.96 10.61
N LEU A 543 20.45 18.31 11.75
CA LEU A 543 21.35 17.31 12.34
C LEU A 543 21.64 16.18 11.36
N THR A 544 20.59 15.64 10.73
CA THR A 544 20.69 14.56 9.73
C THR A 544 21.44 15.02 8.49
N GLU A 545 21.17 16.24 8.01
CA GLU A 545 21.85 16.82 6.85
C GLU A 545 23.36 17.02 7.11
N MET A 546 23.72 17.47 8.32
CA MET A 546 25.13 17.63 8.72
C MET A 546 25.85 16.29 8.89
N TRP A 547 25.22 15.29 9.50
CA TRP A 547 25.80 13.95 9.60
C TRP A 547 25.93 13.28 8.23
N ALA A 548 25.00 13.49 7.30
CA ALA A 548 25.14 13.04 5.92
C ALA A 548 26.36 13.66 5.21
N CYS A 549 26.82 14.84 5.66
CA CYS A 549 28.04 15.52 5.21
C CYS A 549 29.32 15.06 5.95
N GLY A 550 29.21 14.19 6.95
CA GLY A 550 30.32 13.72 7.78
C GLY A 550 30.66 14.65 8.94
N LEU A 551 29.85 15.68 9.20
CA LEU A 551 30.15 16.70 10.20
C LEU A 551 29.71 16.26 11.60
N PRO A 552 30.61 16.15 12.59
CA PRO A 552 30.18 16.06 13.98
C PRO A 552 29.46 17.36 14.38
N VAL A 553 28.52 17.26 15.31
CA VAL A 553 27.64 18.37 15.68
C VAL A 553 27.75 18.70 17.16
N LEU A 554 27.93 19.99 17.46
CA LEU A 554 27.84 20.54 18.80
C LEU A 554 26.39 20.98 19.07
N ALA A 555 25.79 20.54 20.17
CA ALA A 555 24.43 20.94 20.51
C ALA A 555 24.24 21.18 22.01
N LEU A 556 23.19 21.92 22.37
CA LEU A 556 22.72 21.94 23.75
C LEU A 556 22.10 20.59 24.12
N ASP A 557 22.22 20.21 25.39
CA ASP A 557 21.66 18.98 25.91
C ASP A 557 20.14 19.07 26.07
N PHE A 558 19.43 19.02 24.94
CA PHE A 558 18.01 19.29 24.87
C PHE A 558 17.30 18.51 23.76
N GLY A 559 16.13 17.94 24.08
CA GLY A 559 15.21 17.32 23.13
C GLY A 559 15.80 16.21 22.26
N ALA A 560 15.23 16.03 21.06
CA ALA A 560 15.60 14.97 20.13
C ALA A 560 17.04 15.08 19.59
N VAL A 561 17.59 16.30 19.52
CA VAL A 561 18.97 16.51 19.10
C VAL A 561 19.93 15.83 20.07
N ALA A 562 19.74 16.06 21.37
CA ALA A 562 20.57 15.46 22.39
C ALA A 562 20.35 13.96 22.55
N GLU A 563 19.10 13.49 22.46
CA GLU A 563 18.77 12.07 22.43
C GLU A 563 19.59 11.35 21.33
N ARG A 564 19.57 11.88 20.11
CA ARG A 564 20.27 11.30 18.96
C ARG A 564 21.79 11.37 19.09
N ILE A 565 22.35 12.49 19.56
CA ILE A 565 23.80 12.61 19.77
C ILE A 565 24.29 11.64 20.85
N ARG A 566 23.53 11.40 21.94
CA ARG A 566 23.90 10.39 22.94
C ARG A 566 23.88 8.98 22.37
N GLN A 567 22.87 8.66 21.57
CA GLN A 567 22.71 7.34 20.95
C GLN A 567 23.83 7.02 19.97
N THR A 568 24.27 7.99 19.17
CA THR A 568 25.25 7.76 18.09
C THR A 568 26.67 8.14 18.46
N GLY A 569 26.87 9.00 19.47
CA GLY A 569 28.15 9.62 19.76
C GLY A 569 28.66 10.59 18.67
N GLY A 570 27.84 10.92 17.66
CA GLY A 570 28.20 11.75 16.50
C GLY A 570 28.34 13.25 16.76
N GLY A 571 28.77 13.64 17.95
CA GLY A 571 28.83 15.04 18.36
C GLY A 571 29.11 15.28 19.84
N TRP A 572 28.86 16.50 20.27
CA TRP A 572 29.07 16.97 21.64
C TRP A 572 27.80 17.61 22.19
N LEU A 573 27.57 17.40 23.49
CA LEU A 573 26.48 18.02 24.23
C LEU A 573 27.02 19.00 25.25
N LEU A 574 26.44 20.19 25.25
CA LEU A 574 26.71 21.24 26.20
C LEU A 574 25.52 21.39 27.15
N GLU A 575 25.80 21.44 28.44
CA GLU A 575 24.81 21.88 29.41
C GLU A 575 24.39 23.32 29.10
N ASN A 576 23.09 23.57 29.11
CA ASN A 576 22.57 24.92 28.94
C ASN A 576 23.00 25.78 30.14
N SER A 577 24.06 26.56 29.94
CA SER A 577 24.82 27.25 30.97
C SER A 577 25.22 28.64 30.47
N SER A 578 26.02 29.39 31.26
CA SER A 578 26.42 30.74 30.87
C SER A 578 27.23 30.73 29.56
N PRO A 579 27.12 31.77 28.71
CA PRO A 579 27.89 31.85 27.46
C PRO A 579 29.41 31.67 27.64
N GLN A 580 29.93 32.07 28.80
CA GLN A 580 31.34 31.88 29.16
C GLN A 580 31.73 30.39 29.24
N ILE A 581 30.91 29.56 29.90
CA ILE A 581 31.16 28.11 30.01
C ILE A 581 31.04 27.46 28.64
N LEU A 582 30.05 27.86 27.84
CA LEU A 582 29.88 27.37 26.47
C LEU A 582 31.11 27.71 25.60
N PHE A 583 31.67 28.91 25.74
CA PHE A 583 32.87 29.35 25.03
C PHE A 583 34.11 28.55 25.44
N GLU A 584 34.33 28.34 26.74
CA GLU A 584 35.44 27.52 27.25
C GLU A 584 35.37 26.07 26.75
N ARG A 585 34.16 25.49 26.72
CA ARG A 585 33.93 24.17 26.14
C ARG A 585 34.21 24.14 24.64
N LEU A 586 33.78 25.16 23.90
CA LEU A 586 34.07 25.30 22.48
C LEU A 586 35.59 25.33 22.22
N GLN A 587 36.35 26.08 23.03
CA GLN A 587 37.81 26.08 22.95
C GLN A 587 38.41 24.71 23.29
N ALA A 588 37.93 24.03 24.32
CA ALA A 588 38.42 22.71 24.71
C ALA A 588 38.24 21.66 23.60
N ILE A 589 37.05 21.59 22.98
CA ILE A 589 36.76 20.70 21.84
C ILE A 589 37.75 20.95 20.71
N THR A 590 38.11 22.21 20.50
CA THR A 590 39.08 22.51 19.45
C THR A 590 40.48 22.05 19.81
N GLN A 591 40.88 21.95 21.07
CA GLN A 591 42.24 21.55 21.43
C GLN A 591 42.41 20.02 21.49
N ASP A 592 41.32 19.26 21.61
CA ASP A 592 41.32 17.80 21.71
C ASP A 592 41.11 17.12 20.34
N PHE A 593 42.20 16.76 19.70
CA PHE A 593 42.18 16.12 18.38
C PHE A 593 41.69 14.67 18.42
N GLU A 594 41.93 13.97 19.52
CA GLU A 594 41.55 12.57 19.66
C GLU A 594 40.03 12.45 19.81
N ASP A 595 39.45 13.24 20.71
CA ASP A 595 38.00 13.33 20.88
C ASP A 595 37.30 13.79 19.59
N TYR A 596 37.84 14.79 18.89
CA TYR A 596 37.33 15.20 17.57
C TYR A 596 37.34 14.07 16.54
N SER A 597 38.46 13.34 16.42
CA SER A 597 38.55 12.21 15.50
C SER A 597 37.52 11.14 15.84
N GLN A 598 37.35 10.85 17.13
CA GLN A 598 36.36 9.89 17.60
C GLN A 598 34.94 10.30 17.18
N LYS A 599 34.55 11.59 17.30
CA LYS A 599 33.22 12.04 16.86
C LYS A 599 33.04 11.90 15.35
N VAL A 600 34.06 12.19 14.56
CA VAL A 600 34.01 11.99 13.10
C VAL A 600 33.79 10.51 12.77
N ASP A 601 34.49 9.61 13.45
CA ASP A 601 34.33 8.16 13.23
C ASP A 601 32.94 7.67 13.64
N GLN A 602 32.35 8.21 14.73
CA GLN A 602 30.96 7.93 15.09
C GLN A 602 29.96 8.44 14.05
N VAL A 603 30.19 9.61 13.44
CA VAL A 603 29.35 10.08 12.32
C VAL A 603 29.48 9.17 11.10
N ARG A 604 30.68 8.64 10.82
CA ARG A 604 30.87 7.67 9.72
C ARG A 604 30.15 6.35 9.98
N LEU A 605 30.20 5.84 11.22
CA LEU A 605 29.41 4.67 11.61
C LEU A 605 27.92 4.94 11.41
N TRP A 606 27.43 6.10 11.87
CA TRP A 606 26.05 6.51 11.60
C TRP A 606 25.72 6.56 10.11
N GLN A 607 26.62 7.10 9.26
CA GLN A 607 26.44 7.16 7.81
C GLN A 607 26.31 5.78 7.18
N ASP A 608 27.14 4.82 7.59
CA ASP A 608 27.15 3.46 7.03
C ASP A 608 26.02 2.57 7.55
N GLU A 609 25.41 2.95 8.68
CA GLU A 609 24.26 2.28 9.29
C GLU A 609 22.96 3.08 9.09
N ILE A 610 22.57 3.89 10.07
CA ILE A 610 21.28 4.59 10.13
C ILE A 610 21.10 5.53 8.94
N GLY A 611 22.16 6.21 8.50
CA GLY A 611 22.14 7.16 7.39
C GLY A 611 21.67 6.53 6.07
N ARG A 612 22.04 5.27 5.81
CA ARG A 612 21.62 4.52 4.61
C ARG A 612 20.23 3.91 4.73
N THR A 613 19.80 3.61 5.96
CA THR A 613 18.63 2.76 6.22
C THR A 613 17.39 3.56 6.56
N ASN A 614 17.53 4.70 7.26
CA ASN A 614 16.45 5.62 7.64
C ASN A 614 15.95 6.47 6.46
N SER A 615 15.47 5.79 5.42
CA SER A 615 14.93 6.33 4.17
C SER A 615 13.47 6.78 4.29
N THR A 616 12.96 7.51 3.30
CA THR A 616 11.52 7.84 3.25
C THR A 616 10.67 6.57 3.11
N LEU A 617 11.19 5.59 2.37
CA LEU A 617 10.58 4.27 2.25
C LEU A 617 10.47 3.61 3.61
N TRP A 618 11.56 3.53 4.39
CA TRP A 618 11.59 2.96 5.75
C TRP A 618 10.58 3.61 6.69
N MET A 619 10.52 4.95 6.71
CA MET A 619 9.56 5.68 7.54
C MET A 619 8.12 5.34 7.15
N SER A 620 7.81 5.30 5.85
CA SER A 620 6.44 5.07 5.38
C SER A 620 5.88 3.70 5.77
N GLN A 621 6.74 2.75 6.10
CA GLN A 621 6.37 1.38 6.46
C GLN A 621 5.70 1.34 7.83
N TYR A 622 6.28 2.02 8.82
CA TYR A 622 5.68 2.12 10.15
C TYR A 622 4.33 2.86 10.10
N TYR A 623 4.21 3.88 9.24
CA TYR A 623 2.91 4.52 9.01
C TYR A 623 1.91 3.58 8.33
N ASP A 624 2.34 2.83 7.31
CA ASP A 624 1.51 1.85 6.61
C ASP A 624 1.01 0.74 7.54
N GLU A 625 1.84 0.25 8.48
CA GLU A 625 1.42 -0.72 9.50
C GLU A 625 0.31 -0.15 10.39
N ILE A 626 0.47 1.09 10.87
CA ILE A 626 -0.58 1.77 11.65
C ILE A 626 -1.87 1.87 10.82
N TYR A 627 -1.77 2.29 9.55
CA TYR A 627 -2.94 2.51 8.69
C TYR A 627 -3.65 1.21 8.37
N ARG A 628 -2.90 0.16 8.02
CA ARG A 628 -3.43 -1.20 7.78
C ARG A 628 -4.19 -1.71 8.99
N ASN A 629 -3.59 -1.66 10.17
CA ASN A 629 -4.22 -2.14 11.40
C ASN A 629 -5.55 -1.43 11.67
N LEU A 630 -5.61 -0.11 11.41
CA LEU A 630 -6.84 0.67 11.57
C LEU A 630 -7.90 0.38 10.49
N LEU A 631 -7.48 0.14 9.25
CA LEU A 631 -8.38 -0.11 8.12
C LEU A 631 -8.91 -1.54 8.08
N THR A 632 -8.08 -2.53 8.40
CA THR A 632 -8.48 -3.95 8.46
C THR A 632 -9.12 -4.31 9.79
N ARG A 633 -8.88 -3.50 10.84
CA ARG A 633 -9.23 -3.79 12.24
C ARG A 633 -8.73 -5.17 12.67
N GLU A 634 -7.61 -5.62 12.10
CA GLU A 634 -6.91 -6.82 12.55
C GLU A 634 -6.42 -6.56 13.97
N ILE A 635 -6.97 -7.31 14.92
CA ILE A 635 -6.57 -7.29 16.32
C ILE A 635 -5.25 -8.07 16.38
N HIS A 636 -4.15 -7.41 16.04
CA HIS A 636 -2.83 -7.94 16.35
C HIS A 636 -2.64 -7.84 17.86
N LEU A 637 -2.82 -8.99 18.50
CA LEU A 637 -2.43 -9.27 19.88
C LEU A 637 -0.99 -8.75 20.08
N SER A 638 -0.84 -7.80 21.01
CA SER A 638 0.43 -7.39 21.64
C SER A 638 1.53 -6.82 20.74
N GLU A 639 2.37 -6.00 21.37
CA GLU A 639 3.63 -5.48 20.85
C GLU A 639 4.43 -6.58 20.12
N GLY A 640 4.76 -6.37 18.84
CA GLY A 640 5.90 -7.05 18.23
C GLY A 640 5.68 -8.17 17.20
N LEU A 641 4.52 -8.33 16.55
CA LEU A 641 4.49 -9.05 15.27
C LEU A 641 4.36 -8.07 14.09
N HIS A 642 5.51 -7.51 13.70
CA HIS A 642 5.66 -6.91 12.38
C HIS A 642 5.38 -7.97 11.31
N ARG A 643 4.58 -7.63 10.30
CA ARG A 643 4.35 -8.51 9.15
C ARG A 643 5.71 -8.85 8.53
N PRO A 644 5.98 -10.13 8.16
CA PRO A 644 7.24 -10.48 7.53
C PRO A 644 7.54 -9.57 6.33
N ARG A 645 8.76 -9.04 6.31
CA ARG A 645 9.28 -8.13 5.30
C ARG A 645 10.31 -8.84 4.46
N VAL A 646 10.14 -8.77 3.15
CA VAL A 646 11.01 -9.40 2.17
C VAL A 646 11.58 -8.34 1.24
N GLY A 647 12.91 -8.21 1.22
CA GLY A 647 13.60 -7.42 0.20
C GLY A 647 13.65 -8.20 -1.11
N VAL A 648 13.26 -7.60 -2.23
CA VAL A 648 13.18 -8.28 -3.53
C VAL A 648 14.20 -7.69 -4.49
N VAL A 649 15.11 -8.53 -4.96
CA VAL A 649 16.20 -8.16 -5.87
C VAL A 649 15.96 -8.79 -7.23
N LEU A 650 15.80 -7.93 -8.25
CA LEU A 650 15.43 -8.32 -9.61
C LEU A 650 16.56 -8.01 -10.61
N PRO A 651 16.66 -8.74 -11.73
CA PRO A 651 17.57 -8.40 -12.82
C PRO A 651 17.07 -7.18 -13.60
N GLY A 652 17.86 -6.11 -13.63
CA GLY A 652 17.55 -4.85 -14.32
C GLY A 652 17.06 -3.76 -13.35
N ASN A 653 16.68 -2.60 -13.90
CA ASN A 653 16.32 -1.42 -13.09
C ASN A 653 14.94 -0.87 -13.48
N GLY A 654 13.98 -0.89 -12.55
CA GLY A 654 12.69 -0.19 -12.67
C GLY A 654 11.93 -0.44 -13.98
N PRO A 655 11.61 0.58 -14.80
CA PRO A 655 10.79 0.44 -16.01
C PRO A 655 11.38 -0.48 -17.10
N SER A 656 12.60 -1.00 -16.89
CA SER A 656 13.29 -1.94 -17.78
C SER A 656 13.22 -3.40 -17.31
N TYR A 657 12.46 -3.73 -16.27
CA TYR A 657 12.35 -5.12 -15.81
C TYR A 657 11.88 -6.05 -16.95
N PRO A 658 12.54 -7.19 -17.15
CA PRO A 658 12.18 -8.12 -18.21
C PRO A 658 10.83 -8.78 -17.93
N ALA A 659 10.17 -9.30 -18.97
CA ALA A 659 8.90 -10.01 -18.84
C ALA A 659 8.95 -11.16 -17.82
N SER A 660 10.10 -11.84 -17.72
CA SER A 660 10.33 -12.86 -16.69
C SER A 660 10.20 -12.33 -15.27
N SER A 661 10.67 -11.12 -14.97
CA SER A 661 10.47 -10.49 -13.66
C SER A 661 9.01 -10.19 -13.38
N HIS A 662 8.24 -9.77 -14.40
CA HIS A 662 6.81 -9.54 -14.26
C HIS A 662 6.03 -10.80 -13.90
N ILE A 663 6.21 -11.85 -14.68
CA ILE A 663 5.48 -13.12 -14.54
C ILE A 663 5.89 -13.85 -13.25
N ARG A 664 7.19 -13.88 -12.94
CA ARG A 664 7.72 -14.75 -11.89
C ARG A 664 7.70 -14.11 -10.50
N VAL A 665 7.81 -12.77 -10.41
CA VAL A 665 7.93 -12.08 -9.12
C VAL A 665 7.05 -10.84 -9.01
N LEU A 666 7.16 -9.83 -9.88
CA LEU A 666 6.51 -8.52 -9.67
C LEU A 666 4.98 -8.61 -9.54
N GLU A 667 4.31 -9.41 -10.39
CA GLU A 667 2.87 -9.58 -10.28
C GLU A 667 2.50 -10.46 -9.07
N LYS A 668 3.37 -11.39 -8.63
CA LYS A 668 3.19 -12.19 -7.40
C LYS A 668 3.29 -11.35 -6.14
N ILE A 669 4.14 -10.34 -6.11
CA ILE A 669 4.42 -9.52 -4.90
C ILE A 669 3.54 -8.26 -4.79
N ARG A 670 2.55 -8.09 -5.69
CA ARG A 670 1.64 -6.95 -5.63
C ARG A 670 0.95 -6.86 -4.27
N ASP A 671 1.08 -5.70 -3.64
CA ASP A 671 0.57 -5.49 -2.30
C ASP A 671 -0.94 -5.18 -2.31
N ASN A 672 -1.62 -5.55 -1.23
CA ASN A 672 -2.99 -5.14 -0.91
C ASN A 672 -3.12 -5.02 0.61
N ILE A 673 -4.13 -4.28 1.10
CA ILE A 673 -4.24 -3.92 2.52
C ILE A 673 -4.28 -5.14 3.47
N ARG A 674 -4.82 -6.27 3.01
CA ARG A 674 -4.97 -7.53 3.78
C ARG A 674 -3.81 -8.50 3.58
N ARG A 675 -2.85 -8.19 2.71
CA ARG A 675 -1.72 -9.09 2.45
C ARG A 675 -0.88 -9.28 3.72
N PRO A 676 -0.57 -10.53 4.10
CA PRO A 676 0.10 -10.84 5.36
C PRO A 676 1.63 -10.67 5.31
N VAL A 677 2.22 -10.57 4.11
CA VAL A 677 3.65 -10.40 3.88
C VAL A 677 3.88 -9.12 3.08
N ARG A 678 4.96 -8.41 3.40
CA ARG A 678 5.40 -7.21 2.71
C ARG A 678 6.60 -7.50 1.83
N TYR A 679 6.58 -6.99 0.61
CA TYR A 679 7.70 -7.08 -0.33
C TYR A 679 8.14 -5.68 -0.74
N ASP A 680 9.41 -5.35 -0.56
CA ASP A 680 9.99 -4.08 -0.96
C ASP A 680 11.08 -4.34 -2.02
N LEU A 681 11.08 -3.60 -3.13
CA LEU A 681 12.15 -3.71 -4.13
C LEU A 681 13.45 -3.14 -3.57
N VAL A 682 14.54 -3.90 -3.67
CA VAL A 682 15.88 -3.52 -3.21
C VAL A 682 16.84 -3.52 -4.41
N GLN A 683 17.66 -2.49 -4.52
CA GLN A 683 18.64 -2.44 -5.61
C GLN A 683 19.74 -3.49 -5.40
N PRO A 684 20.20 -4.17 -6.46
CA PRO A 684 21.27 -5.18 -6.34
C PRO A 684 22.55 -4.66 -5.67
N GLY A 685 22.89 -3.38 -5.83
CA GLY A 685 24.09 -2.79 -5.23
C GLY A 685 23.99 -2.58 -3.71
N ASP A 686 22.78 -2.49 -3.16
CA ASP A 686 22.57 -2.15 -1.75
C ASP A 686 22.64 -3.38 -0.84
N VAL A 687 22.44 -4.58 -1.40
CA VAL A 687 22.40 -5.83 -0.62
C VAL A 687 23.77 -6.30 -0.12
N ALA A 688 24.85 -5.63 -0.52
CA ALA A 688 26.19 -5.85 0.03
C ALA A 688 26.37 -5.19 1.42
N ASN A 689 25.42 -4.36 1.87
CA ASN A 689 25.46 -3.67 3.16
C ASN A 689 24.58 -4.40 4.19
N GLU A 690 25.19 -4.80 5.31
CA GLU A 690 24.52 -5.53 6.41
C GLU A 690 23.34 -4.76 7.00
N SER A 691 23.47 -3.46 7.22
CA SER A 691 22.41 -2.60 7.78
C SER A 691 21.20 -2.50 6.84
N VAL A 692 21.40 -2.57 5.52
CA VAL A 692 20.31 -2.62 4.55
C VAL A 692 19.59 -3.98 4.62
N VAL A 693 20.35 -5.07 4.56
CA VAL A 693 19.81 -6.44 4.57
C VAL A 693 19.11 -6.77 5.89
N GLY A 694 19.63 -6.29 7.02
CA GLY A 694 19.08 -6.51 8.36
C GLY A 694 17.73 -5.84 8.62
N GLN A 695 17.21 -5.02 7.70
CA GLN A 695 15.84 -4.49 7.77
C GLN A 695 14.77 -5.51 7.37
N PHE A 696 15.17 -6.64 6.79
CA PHE A 696 14.26 -7.61 6.21
C PHE A 696 14.34 -8.95 6.95
N ASN A 697 13.22 -9.65 7.05
CA ASN A 697 13.18 -11.02 7.53
C ASN A 697 13.80 -11.97 6.49
N ALA A 698 13.63 -11.65 5.20
CA ALA A 698 14.24 -12.38 4.10
C ALA A 698 14.61 -11.48 2.91
N ILE A 699 15.56 -11.91 2.07
CA ILE A 699 15.82 -11.34 0.75
C ILE A 699 15.50 -12.39 -0.33
N LEU A 700 14.57 -12.04 -1.22
CA LEU A 700 14.27 -12.80 -2.44
C LEU A 700 15.16 -12.32 -3.58
N VAL A 701 16.01 -13.20 -4.07
CA VAL A 701 16.89 -12.95 -5.22
C VAL A 701 16.37 -13.71 -6.43
N GLN A 702 16.02 -12.97 -7.48
CA GLN A 702 15.60 -13.58 -8.74
C GLN A 702 16.81 -13.90 -9.64
N ARG A 703 16.96 -15.17 -10.00
CA ARG A 703 17.79 -15.62 -11.14
C ARG A 703 19.22 -15.07 -11.13
N THR A 704 19.54 -14.13 -12.02
CA THR A 704 20.87 -13.51 -12.18
C THR A 704 20.90 -12.08 -11.68
N ALA A 705 20.04 -11.71 -10.72
CA ALA A 705 19.94 -10.34 -10.22
C ALA A 705 21.23 -9.88 -9.53
N LEU A 706 21.97 -10.79 -8.87
CA LEU A 706 23.26 -10.50 -8.26
C LEU A 706 24.41 -10.82 -9.20
N GLN A 707 25.41 -9.93 -9.22
CA GLN A 707 26.66 -10.17 -9.92
C GLN A 707 27.57 -11.11 -9.11
N PRO A 708 28.46 -11.87 -9.77
CA PRO A 708 29.39 -12.78 -9.10
C PRO A 708 30.20 -12.11 -7.97
N ASN A 709 30.61 -10.86 -8.18
CA ASN A 709 31.46 -10.12 -7.24
C ASN A 709 30.71 -9.66 -5.97
N ASP A 710 29.39 -9.57 -6.01
CA ASP A 710 28.57 -9.09 -4.90
C ASP A 710 28.08 -10.23 -4.01
N LEU A 711 28.09 -11.47 -4.53
CA LEU A 711 27.52 -12.64 -3.86
C LEU A 711 28.16 -12.94 -2.50
N ALA A 712 29.49 -12.85 -2.41
CA ALA A 712 30.21 -13.10 -1.15
C ALA A 712 29.83 -12.07 -0.07
N LYS A 713 29.75 -10.80 -0.45
CA LYS A 713 29.34 -9.71 0.45
C LYS A 713 27.89 -9.85 0.87
N PHE A 714 27.00 -10.16 -0.08
CA PHE A 714 25.58 -10.40 0.18
C PHE A 714 25.36 -11.56 1.17
N THR A 715 26.02 -12.70 0.93
CA THR A 715 25.89 -13.88 1.79
C THR A 715 26.43 -13.59 3.19
N SER A 716 27.55 -12.86 3.29
CA SER A 716 28.10 -12.40 4.56
C SER A 716 27.12 -11.47 5.29
N ALA A 717 26.56 -10.48 4.59
CA ALA A 717 25.60 -9.53 5.14
C ALA A 717 24.34 -10.23 5.68
N CYS A 718 23.77 -11.18 4.93
CA CYS A 718 22.62 -11.98 5.37
C CYS A 718 22.97 -12.84 6.60
N SER A 719 24.13 -13.49 6.58
CA SER A 719 24.57 -14.34 7.70
C SER A 719 24.81 -13.55 8.99
N SER A 720 25.40 -12.35 8.91
CA SER A 720 25.66 -11.51 10.09
C SER A 720 24.38 -10.93 10.68
N SER A 721 23.45 -10.50 9.81
CA SER A 721 22.16 -9.90 10.23
C SER A 721 21.10 -10.93 10.62
N GLY A 722 21.30 -12.21 10.27
CA GLY A 722 20.29 -13.27 10.46
C GLY A 722 19.16 -13.26 9.42
N THR A 723 19.27 -12.43 8.38
CA THR A 723 18.29 -12.33 7.30
C THR A 723 18.31 -13.58 6.42
N LYS A 724 17.12 -14.13 6.14
CA LYS A 724 16.96 -15.33 5.32
C LYS A 724 17.13 -15.07 3.83
N VAL A 725 17.56 -16.07 3.08
CA VAL A 725 17.76 -15.96 1.63
C VAL A 725 16.77 -16.88 0.90
N ILE A 726 15.96 -16.29 0.02
CA ILE A 726 15.04 -16.97 -0.88
C ILE A 726 15.62 -16.83 -2.29
N PHE A 727 15.86 -17.93 -3.00
CA PHE A 727 16.37 -17.90 -4.37
C PHE A 727 15.33 -18.39 -5.37
N GLU A 728 14.91 -17.56 -6.32
CA GLU A 728 13.91 -17.92 -7.35
C GLU A 728 14.58 -18.24 -8.70
N ILE A 729 14.19 -19.38 -9.30
CA ILE A 729 14.68 -19.83 -10.60
C ILE A 729 13.63 -20.63 -11.40
N ASP A 730 13.53 -20.38 -12.71
CA ASP A 730 12.57 -21.02 -13.64
C ASP A 730 13.24 -21.82 -14.76
N ASP A 731 14.52 -21.57 -15.04
CA ASP A 731 15.28 -22.28 -16.06
C ASP A 731 16.40 -23.08 -15.39
N ASP A 732 16.73 -24.26 -15.91
CA ASP A 732 17.89 -25.03 -15.46
C ASP A 732 19.20 -24.39 -15.94
N LEU A 733 19.53 -23.22 -15.38
CA LEU A 733 20.73 -22.46 -15.68
C LEU A 733 22.01 -23.16 -15.20
N ILE A 734 21.89 -24.23 -14.40
CA ILE A 734 23.01 -24.98 -13.84
C ILE A 734 23.29 -26.22 -14.71
N GLY A 735 22.24 -26.86 -15.23
CA GLY A 735 22.29 -28.06 -16.06
C GLY A 735 22.34 -27.82 -17.57
N MET A 736 22.41 -26.56 -18.08
CA MET A 736 22.72 -26.39 -19.50
C MET A 736 24.14 -26.87 -19.77
N GLY A 737 24.30 -27.81 -20.70
CA GLY A 737 25.60 -28.15 -21.28
C GLY A 737 26.20 -26.99 -22.09
N ASP A 738 27.24 -27.25 -22.87
CA ASP A 738 27.93 -26.26 -23.74
C ASP A 738 27.03 -25.77 -24.90
N ARG A 739 26.03 -24.95 -24.59
CA ARG A 739 25.21 -24.26 -25.58
C ARG A 739 25.94 -23.01 -26.08
N ARG A 740 26.37 -23.07 -27.35
CA ARG A 740 27.19 -22.05 -28.05
C ARG A 740 26.40 -20.84 -28.55
N ASP A 741 25.10 -20.78 -28.28
CA ASP A 741 24.16 -19.77 -28.78
C ASP A 741 24.01 -18.54 -27.87
N LEU A 742 24.65 -18.53 -26.69
CA LEU A 742 24.64 -17.40 -25.75
C LEU A 742 25.95 -16.60 -25.84
N THR A 743 25.87 -15.36 -26.31
CA THR A 743 26.99 -14.41 -26.52
C THR A 743 27.56 -13.77 -25.23
N VAL A 744 27.23 -14.29 -24.04
CA VAL A 744 27.56 -13.71 -22.73
C VAL A 744 28.42 -14.70 -21.93
N ASN A 745 29.24 -14.21 -20.99
CA ASN A 745 30.09 -14.98 -20.08
C ASN A 745 29.28 -15.94 -19.15
N TYR A 746 28.71 -16.98 -19.75
CA TYR A 746 27.74 -17.90 -19.16
C TYR A 746 28.33 -18.70 -17.98
N GLU A 747 29.61 -19.08 -18.06
CA GLU A 747 30.29 -19.81 -17.00
C GLU A 747 30.35 -19.03 -15.67
N ALA A 748 30.61 -17.71 -15.72
CA ALA A 748 30.60 -16.87 -14.53
C ALA A 748 29.20 -16.78 -13.88
N PHE A 749 28.14 -16.75 -14.70
CA PHE A 749 26.75 -16.75 -14.21
C PHE A 749 26.35 -18.11 -13.64
N LYS A 750 26.75 -19.21 -14.27
CA LYS A 750 26.48 -20.58 -13.81
C LYS A 750 27.05 -20.83 -12.41
N GLN A 751 28.29 -20.42 -12.17
CA GLN A 751 28.90 -20.54 -10.84
C GLN A 751 28.18 -19.71 -9.79
N SER A 752 27.75 -18.50 -10.13
CA SER A 752 27.04 -17.60 -9.22
C SER A 752 25.65 -18.13 -8.85
N VAL A 753 24.88 -18.59 -9.84
CA VAL A 753 23.56 -19.20 -9.65
C VAL A 753 23.66 -20.47 -8.80
N LYS A 754 24.67 -21.30 -9.04
CA LYS A 754 24.91 -22.48 -8.21
C LYS A 754 25.26 -22.09 -6.78
N SER A 755 26.15 -21.12 -6.59
CA SER A 755 26.58 -20.69 -5.26
C SER A 755 25.43 -20.11 -4.43
N ILE A 756 24.58 -19.25 -5.01
CA ILE A 756 23.44 -18.70 -4.27
C ILE A 756 22.39 -19.78 -3.97
N ALA A 757 22.15 -20.71 -4.90
CA ALA A 757 21.24 -21.82 -4.67
C ALA A 757 21.73 -22.72 -3.52
N GLN A 758 23.04 -22.92 -3.38
CA GLN A 758 23.62 -23.70 -2.27
C GLN A 758 23.48 -23.01 -0.91
N THR A 759 23.57 -21.67 -0.87
CA THR A 759 23.54 -20.89 0.38
C THR A 759 22.15 -20.41 0.77
N ALA A 760 21.16 -20.51 -0.11
CA ALA A 760 19.79 -20.07 0.17
C ALA A 760 19.11 -20.93 1.24
N ASP A 761 18.29 -20.31 2.10
CA ASP A 761 17.45 -21.02 3.07
C ASP A 761 16.30 -21.77 2.36
N VAL A 762 15.82 -21.23 1.23
CA VAL A 762 14.92 -21.93 0.32
C VAL A 762 15.22 -21.57 -1.13
N VAL A 763 15.14 -22.56 -2.01
CA VAL A 763 15.12 -22.35 -3.46
C VAL A 763 13.70 -22.56 -3.98
N ILE A 764 13.18 -21.59 -4.72
CA ILE A 764 11.89 -21.65 -5.39
C ILE A 764 12.11 -22.06 -6.85
N ALA A 765 11.57 -23.21 -7.21
CA ALA A 765 11.57 -23.74 -8.57
C ALA A 765 10.17 -23.61 -9.19
N SER A 766 10.10 -23.32 -10.49
CA SER A 766 8.82 -23.15 -11.20
C SER A 766 8.17 -24.46 -11.66
N THR A 767 8.89 -25.58 -11.66
CA THR A 767 8.37 -26.89 -12.08
C THR A 767 8.87 -28.02 -11.19
N PRO A 768 8.13 -29.15 -11.10
CA PRO A 768 8.61 -30.33 -10.37
C PRO A 768 9.95 -30.88 -10.89
N ILE A 769 10.14 -30.92 -12.21
CA ILE A 769 11.39 -31.42 -12.83
C ILE A 769 12.58 -30.53 -12.46
N LEU A 770 12.41 -29.20 -12.48
CA LEU A 770 13.45 -28.27 -12.05
C LEU A 770 13.72 -28.41 -10.55
N ALA A 771 12.68 -28.57 -9.73
CA ALA A 771 12.82 -28.76 -8.30
C ALA A 771 13.64 -30.01 -7.95
N ASP A 772 13.38 -31.14 -8.62
CA ASP A 772 14.14 -32.39 -8.42
C ASP A 772 15.63 -32.22 -8.74
N ARG A 773 15.96 -31.46 -9.79
CA ARG A 773 17.35 -31.14 -10.11
C ARG A 773 17.99 -30.26 -9.05
N LEU A 774 17.28 -29.22 -8.59
CA LEU A 774 17.79 -28.30 -7.58
C LEU A 774 17.92 -28.96 -6.20
N ARG A 775 17.16 -30.01 -5.90
CA ARG A 775 17.31 -30.82 -4.68
C ARG A 775 18.68 -31.47 -4.54
N THR A 776 19.40 -31.66 -5.65
CA THR A 776 20.80 -32.14 -5.63
C THR A 776 21.79 -31.07 -5.15
N ILE A 777 21.35 -29.81 -5.09
CA ILE A 777 22.16 -28.63 -4.76
C ILE A 777 21.75 -28.05 -3.40
N ASN A 778 20.45 -28.03 -3.11
CA ASN A 778 19.88 -27.55 -1.85
C ASN A 778 18.75 -28.49 -1.41
N SER A 779 18.75 -28.94 -0.15
CA SER A 779 17.69 -29.81 0.38
C SER A 779 16.33 -29.12 0.53
N SER A 780 16.33 -27.79 0.65
CA SER A 780 15.15 -26.94 0.87
C SER A 780 14.70 -26.33 -0.47
N VAL A 781 13.82 -27.06 -1.17
CA VAL A 781 13.27 -26.61 -2.46
C VAL A 781 11.74 -26.59 -2.41
N ALA A 782 11.17 -25.42 -2.62
CA ALA A 782 9.75 -25.21 -2.80
C ALA A 782 9.41 -25.12 -4.29
N ILE A 783 8.26 -25.68 -4.68
CA ILE A 783 7.74 -25.51 -6.05
C ILE A 783 6.76 -24.35 -5.98
N ALA A 784 6.99 -23.27 -6.74
CA ALA A 784 5.99 -22.23 -6.94
C ALA A 784 5.86 -21.94 -8.43
N GLU A 785 4.81 -22.49 -9.05
CA GLU A 785 4.63 -22.44 -10.48
C GLU A 785 4.54 -21.00 -11.02
N ASN A 786 4.88 -20.85 -12.29
CA ASN A 786 4.56 -19.60 -12.98
C ASN A 786 3.07 -19.53 -13.23
N ALA A 787 2.53 -18.33 -13.09
CA ALA A 787 1.12 -18.04 -13.26
C ALA A 787 0.97 -16.77 -14.09
N LEU A 788 -0.24 -16.51 -14.58
CA LEU A 788 -0.53 -15.31 -15.36
C LEU A 788 -1.32 -14.30 -14.53
N SER A 789 -0.92 -13.03 -14.63
CA SER A 789 -1.61 -11.92 -13.96
C SER A 789 -3.01 -11.76 -14.51
N GLU A 790 -4.01 -12.03 -13.67
CA GLU A 790 -5.42 -11.89 -14.00
C GLU A 790 -5.71 -10.46 -14.44
N ARG A 791 -5.10 -9.47 -13.77
CA ARG A 791 -5.19 -8.05 -14.12
C ARG A 791 -4.72 -7.73 -15.53
N LEU A 792 -3.61 -8.29 -15.97
CA LEU A 792 -3.11 -8.02 -17.32
C LEU A 792 -3.91 -8.78 -18.39
N TRP A 793 -4.25 -10.04 -18.12
CA TRP A 793 -4.84 -10.95 -19.11
C TRP A 793 -6.37 -10.91 -19.20
N PHE A 794 -7.05 -10.59 -18.10
CA PHE A 794 -8.52 -10.57 -18.01
C PHE A 794 -9.07 -9.18 -17.69
N GLY A 795 -8.22 -8.26 -17.26
CA GLY A 795 -8.59 -6.85 -17.09
C GLY A 795 -9.04 -6.21 -18.40
N PRO A 796 -9.84 -5.13 -18.31
CA PRO A 796 -10.28 -4.40 -19.49
C PRO A 796 -9.10 -3.70 -20.17
N ILE A 797 -9.18 -3.52 -21.50
CA ILE A 797 -8.19 -2.80 -22.30
C ILE A 797 -8.70 -1.36 -22.49
N ALA A 798 -7.90 -0.34 -22.17
CA ALA A 798 -8.33 1.06 -22.23
C ALA A 798 -8.73 1.48 -23.66
N SER A 799 -9.97 1.96 -23.81
CA SER A 799 -10.48 2.55 -25.06
C SER A 799 -9.79 3.90 -25.34
N GLY A 800 -9.21 4.07 -26.52
CA GLY A 800 -8.30 5.18 -26.87
C GLY A 800 -6.91 4.69 -27.30
N SER A 801 -6.70 3.38 -27.25
CA SER A 801 -5.50 2.70 -27.70
C SER A 801 -5.49 2.44 -29.22
N ASP A 802 -5.97 3.41 -30.01
CA ASP A 802 -5.80 3.40 -31.48
C ASP A 802 -4.30 3.40 -31.84
N ASP A 803 -3.45 3.82 -30.89
CA ASP A 803 -1.99 3.75 -30.95
C ASP A 803 -1.40 2.48 -30.30
N LEU A 804 -2.17 1.41 -30.03
CA LEU A 804 -1.55 0.12 -29.64
C LEU A 804 -0.58 -0.37 -30.70
N GLY A 805 -0.60 0.18 -31.92
CA GLY A 805 0.46 -0.05 -32.88
C GLY A 805 0.65 -1.54 -33.16
N VAL A 806 -0.41 -2.34 -32.96
CA VAL A 806 -0.61 -3.56 -33.71
C VAL A 806 -0.33 -3.14 -35.15
N PRO A 807 0.60 -3.80 -35.87
CA PRO A 807 0.80 -3.50 -37.27
C PRO A 807 -0.58 -3.36 -37.91
N SER A 808 -0.76 -2.49 -38.89
CA SER A 808 -1.93 -2.56 -39.74
C SER A 808 -1.87 -3.92 -40.43
N LEU A 809 -2.30 -4.97 -39.72
CA LEU A 809 -2.53 -6.28 -40.26
C LEU A 809 -3.46 -5.97 -41.41
N GLN A 810 -3.00 -6.27 -42.62
CA GLN A 810 -3.77 -6.00 -43.82
C GLN A 810 -5.21 -6.46 -43.57
N LYS A 811 -6.18 -5.64 -44.00
CA LYS A 811 -7.61 -5.90 -43.77
C LYS A 811 -7.88 -7.36 -44.10
N ARG A 812 -8.31 -8.14 -43.09
CA ARG A 812 -8.42 -9.61 -43.20
C ARG A 812 -9.16 -9.97 -44.48
N ALA A 813 -8.49 -10.69 -45.38
CA ALA A 813 -9.12 -11.12 -46.62
C ALA A 813 -10.21 -12.15 -46.28
N SER A 814 -11.28 -12.19 -47.08
CA SER A 814 -12.30 -13.24 -46.94
C SER A 814 -11.62 -14.60 -47.04
N GLN A 815 -11.76 -15.44 -46.02
CA GLN A 815 -11.15 -16.77 -45.87
C GLN A 815 -9.67 -16.84 -45.45
N GLU A 816 -8.98 -15.75 -45.09
CA GLU A 816 -7.57 -15.81 -44.62
C GLU A 816 -7.41 -16.65 -43.33
N ILE A 817 -6.40 -17.54 -43.32
CA ILE A 817 -6.02 -18.39 -42.17
C ILE A 817 -4.73 -17.84 -41.58
N ARG A 818 -4.74 -17.51 -40.29
CA ARG A 818 -3.60 -16.87 -39.60
C ARG A 818 -3.06 -17.73 -38.46
N ILE A 819 -1.79 -18.08 -38.53
CA ILE A 819 -1.08 -18.89 -37.53
C ILE A 819 0.00 -18.03 -36.88
N VAL A 820 0.10 -18.06 -35.54
CA VAL A 820 1.10 -17.30 -34.79
C VAL A 820 2.07 -18.18 -34.00
N TYR A 821 3.34 -17.80 -34.00
CA TYR A 821 4.35 -18.25 -33.05
C TYR A 821 4.97 -17.07 -32.28
N MET A 822 4.87 -17.10 -30.94
CA MET A 822 5.52 -16.16 -30.04
C MET A 822 6.82 -16.74 -29.46
N GLY A 823 7.95 -16.05 -29.65
CA GLY A 823 9.23 -16.46 -29.04
C GLY A 823 10.36 -15.42 -29.19
N THR A 824 11.48 -15.66 -28.52
CA THR A 824 12.66 -14.76 -28.59
C THR A 824 13.65 -15.21 -29.67
N LYS A 825 14.59 -14.32 -30.05
CA LYS A 825 15.66 -14.60 -31.04
C LYS A 825 16.48 -15.88 -30.78
N THR A 826 16.48 -16.39 -29.54
CA THR A 826 17.16 -17.63 -29.09
C THR A 826 16.43 -18.93 -29.48
N HIS A 827 15.31 -18.87 -30.21
CA HIS A 827 14.48 -20.02 -30.58
C HIS A 827 14.54 -20.41 -32.08
N SER A 828 15.62 -20.07 -32.79
CA SER A 828 15.77 -20.42 -34.21
C SER A 828 15.70 -21.92 -34.48
N ALA A 829 16.20 -22.76 -33.57
CA ALA A 829 16.11 -24.22 -33.65
C ALA A 829 14.66 -24.74 -33.50
N ASP A 830 13.87 -24.16 -32.60
CA ASP A 830 12.46 -24.54 -32.44
C ASP A 830 11.63 -24.13 -33.66
N LEU A 831 11.93 -22.97 -34.27
CA LEU A 831 11.24 -22.50 -35.48
C LEU A 831 11.52 -23.42 -36.69
N ALA A 832 12.70 -24.04 -36.76
CA ALA A 832 13.06 -24.95 -37.85
C ALA A 832 12.12 -26.18 -37.93
N LEU A 833 11.49 -26.58 -36.81
CA LEU A 833 10.49 -27.65 -36.77
C LEU A 833 9.23 -27.32 -37.59
N LEU A 834 8.94 -26.03 -37.80
CA LEU A 834 7.72 -25.56 -38.46
C LEU A 834 7.92 -25.11 -39.90
N GLU A 835 9.16 -24.86 -40.35
CA GLU A 835 9.39 -24.32 -41.69
C GLU A 835 8.79 -25.22 -42.78
N GLN A 836 9.14 -26.51 -42.78
CA GLN A 836 8.66 -27.45 -43.78
C GLN A 836 7.14 -27.72 -43.67
N PRO A 837 6.57 -27.98 -42.47
CA PRO A 837 5.11 -28.12 -42.31
C PRO A 837 4.31 -26.92 -42.86
N ILE A 838 4.75 -25.69 -42.57
CA ILE A 838 4.05 -24.48 -43.03
C ILE A 838 4.16 -24.34 -44.56
N ARG A 839 5.31 -24.66 -45.16
CA ARG A 839 5.48 -24.67 -46.63
C ARG A 839 4.55 -25.69 -47.30
N VAL A 840 4.42 -26.89 -46.73
CA VAL A 840 3.51 -27.94 -47.24
C VAL A 840 2.06 -27.47 -47.14
N LEU A 841 1.62 -27.02 -45.96
CA LEU A 841 0.25 -26.53 -45.76
C LEU A 841 -0.11 -25.37 -46.66
N ARG A 842 0.84 -24.48 -46.96
CA ARG A 842 0.58 -23.36 -47.87
C ARG A 842 0.29 -23.80 -49.30
N SER A 843 0.85 -24.93 -49.74
CA SER A 843 0.52 -25.50 -51.05
C SER A 843 -0.94 -25.99 -51.11
N GLU A 844 -1.50 -26.37 -49.96
CA GLU A 844 -2.90 -26.81 -49.80
C GLU A 844 -3.85 -25.65 -49.50
N PHE A 845 -3.39 -24.66 -48.73
CA PHE A 845 -4.11 -23.46 -48.31
C PHE A 845 -3.35 -22.19 -48.74
N PRO A 846 -3.49 -21.73 -50.00
CA PRO A 846 -2.76 -20.57 -50.53
C PRO A 846 -2.98 -19.25 -49.77
N ASN A 847 -4.08 -19.17 -49.01
CA ASN A 847 -4.53 -18.08 -48.14
C ASN A 847 -3.97 -18.14 -46.70
N LEU A 848 -3.09 -19.10 -46.39
CA LEU A 848 -2.43 -19.23 -45.10
C LEU A 848 -1.31 -18.18 -44.93
N ARG A 849 -1.29 -17.54 -43.77
CA ARG A 849 -0.21 -16.64 -43.33
C ARG A 849 0.34 -17.04 -41.98
N PHE A 850 1.65 -16.98 -41.86
CA PHE A 850 2.38 -17.35 -40.66
C PHE A 850 3.06 -16.11 -40.04
N PHE A 851 2.74 -15.85 -38.78
CA PHE A 851 3.23 -14.71 -38.02
C PHE A 851 4.21 -15.19 -36.96
N THR A 852 5.34 -14.51 -36.84
CA THR A 852 6.24 -14.68 -35.71
C THR A 852 6.32 -13.37 -34.94
N ILE A 853 6.39 -13.43 -33.61
CA ILE A 853 6.59 -12.25 -32.77
C ILE A 853 7.97 -12.36 -32.14
N GLY A 854 8.88 -11.43 -32.46
CA GLY A 854 10.18 -11.31 -31.81
C GLY A 854 11.31 -12.19 -32.39
N ILE A 855 11.14 -12.80 -33.58
CA ILE A 855 12.07 -13.79 -34.15
C ILE A 855 12.51 -13.42 -35.58
N THR A 856 13.81 -13.16 -35.76
CA THR A 856 14.62 -13.13 -37.02
C THR A 856 14.18 -12.25 -38.21
N ASP A 857 15.14 -11.80 -39.03
CA ASP A 857 14.90 -10.95 -40.21
C ASP A 857 14.58 -11.75 -41.50
N ILE A 858 13.77 -12.82 -41.40
CA ILE A 858 13.32 -13.58 -42.58
C ILE A 858 12.16 -12.81 -43.23
N SER A 859 12.28 -12.46 -44.52
CA SER A 859 11.21 -11.77 -45.26
C SER A 859 10.77 -12.58 -46.49
N GLU A 860 9.68 -13.33 -46.36
CA GLU A 860 8.93 -13.90 -47.50
C GLU A 860 7.48 -13.40 -47.45
N ASN A 861 6.78 -13.28 -48.58
CA ASN A 861 5.45 -12.64 -48.65
C ASN A 861 4.32 -13.29 -47.81
N TRP A 862 4.59 -14.44 -47.20
CA TRP A 862 3.67 -15.24 -46.38
C TRP A 862 4.12 -15.44 -44.93
N PHE A 863 5.34 -14.98 -44.65
CA PHE A 863 5.98 -14.99 -43.36
C PHE A 863 6.11 -13.55 -42.88
N GLU A 864 5.43 -13.21 -41.78
CA GLU A 864 5.49 -11.88 -41.21
C GLU A 864 6.15 -11.93 -39.83
N ASN A 865 7.34 -11.34 -39.70
CA ASN A 865 7.92 -11.08 -38.38
C ASN A 865 7.41 -9.76 -37.84
N VAL A 866 6.68 -9.84 -36.73
CA VAL A 866 6.12 -8.73 -35.99
C VAL A 866 7.13 -8.25 -34.96
N ASN A 867 7.73 -7.10 -35.25
CA ASN A 867 8.67 -6.45 -34.34
C ASN A 867 7.92 -5.72 -33.20
N ILE A 868 8.26 -6.08 -31.95
CA ILE A 868 7.75 -5.41 -30.76
C ILE A 868 8.42 -4.05 -30.63
N LYS A 869 7.62 -2.97 -30.76
CA LYS A 869 8.08 -1.59 -30.54
C LYS A 869 8.54 -1.39 -29.10
N ASP A 870 9.47 -0.47 -28.86
CA ASP A 870 10.06 -0.25 -27.52
C ASP A 870 9.02 -0.02 -26.42
N LYS A 871 7.95 0.74 -26.70
CA LYS A 871 6.86 0.97 -25.74
C LYS A 871 6.11 -0.30 -25.28
N TYR A 872 6.18 -1.38 -26.05
CA TYR A 872 5.56 -2.69 -25.76
C TYR A 872 6.53 -3.74 -25.24
N LYS A 873 7.80 -3.40 -25.03
CA LYS A 873 8.77 -4.33 -24.43
C LYS A 873 8.49 -4.59 -22.95
N ALA A 874 7.94 -3.61 -22.24
CA ALA A 874 7.46 -3.79 -20.87
C ALA A 874 6.23 -4.71 -20.87
N TYR A 875 6.22 -5.75 -20.02
CA TYR A 875 5.19 -6.79 -20.05
C TYR A 875 3.78 -6.24 -19.80
N SER A 876 3.66 -5.23 -18.94
CA SER A 876 2.39 -4.54 -18.66
C SER A 876 1.74 -3.91 -19.90
N ASN A 877 2.56 -3.54 -20.89
CA ASN A 877 2.11 -2.96 -22.16
C ASN A 877 2.06 -4.02 -23.27
N PHE A 878 2.92 -5.04 -23.19
CA PHE A 878 2.93 -6.19 -24.10
C PHE A 878 1.61 -6.97 -24.05
N VAL A 879 1.10 -7.28 -22.86
CA VAL A 879 -0.07 -8.16 -22.73
C VAL A 879 -1.32 -7.56 -23.41
N PRO A 880 -1.72 -6.30 -23.17
CA PRO A 880 -2.84 -5.69 -23.89
C PRO A 880 -2.62 -5.66 -25.41
N TRP A 881 -1.39 -5.37 -25.86
CA TRP A 881 -1.03 -5.41 -27.27
C TRP A 881 -1.20 -6.81 -27.87
N PHE A 882 -0.66 -7.83 -27.20
CA PHE A 882 -0.72 -9.22 -27.65
C PHE A 882 -2.15 -9.75 -27.67
N ARG A 883 -2.98 -9.41 -26.69
CA ARG A 883 -4.40 -9.79 -26.67
C ARG A 883 -5.15 -9.26 -27.90
N ASN A 884 -4.90 -8.02 -28.30
CA ASN A 884 -5.49 -7.45 -29.50
C ASN A 884 -4.91 -8.07 -30.78
N PHE A 885 -3.61 -8.36 -30.81
CA PHE A 885 -3.00 -9.10 -31.91
C PHE A 885 -3.57 -10.51 -32.05
N ALA A 886 -3.72 -11.23 -30.94
CA ALA A 886 -4.22 -12.61 -30.89
C ALA A 886 -5.68 -12.73 -31.33
N ALA A 887 -6.51 -11.70 -31.10
CA ALA A 887 -7.89 -11.66 -31.57
C ALA A 887 -8.01 -11.77 -33.12
N GLU A 888 -6.92 -11.45 -33.83
CA GLU A 888 -6.83 -11.56 -35.29
C GLU A 888 -6.22 -12.88 -35.77
N MET A 889 -5.86 -13.81 -34.87
CA MET A 889 -5.20 -15.08 -35.19
C MET A 889 -6.16 -16.28 -35.04
N ASP A 890 -5.95 -17.34 -35.81
CA ASP A 890 -6.80 -18.53 -35.80
C ASP A 890 -6.21 -19.70 -35.00
N ILE A 891 -4.88 -19.83 -35.01
CA ILE A 891 -4.12 -20.94 -34.43
C ILE A 891 -2.82 -20.39 -33.85
N ALA A 892 -2.39 -20.92 -32.70
CA ALA A 892 -1.08 -20.66 -32.13
C ALA A 892 -0.25 -21.94 -32.09
N VAL A 893 1.05 -21.82 -32.34
CA VAL A 893 1.99 -22.95 -32.29
C VAL A 893 3.10 -22.67 -31.28
N ALA A 894 3.57 -23.73 -30.64
CA ALA A 894 4.63 -23.70 -29.65
C ALA A 894 5.57 -24.90 -29.84
N PRO A 895 6.39 -24.89 -30.91
CA PRO A 895 7.41 -25.91 -31.10
C PRO A 895 8.46 -25.80 -29.99
N LEU A 896 8.99 -26.95 -29.58
CA LEU A 896 10.03 -27.06 -28.56
C LEU A 896 10.82 -28.36 -28.80
N ASP A 897 12.13 -28.24 -28.93
CA ASP A 897 13.03 -29.38 -29.10
C ASP A 897 13.07 -30.28 -27.84
N ASP A 898 13.26 -31.58 -28.02
CA ASP A 898 13.28 -32.56 -26.92
C ASP A 898 14.67 -32.62 -26.27
N THR A 899 14.90 -31.74 -25.30
CA THR A 899 16.17 -31.67 -24.57
C THR A 899 15.93 -31.69 -23.07
N SER A 900 16.92 -32.20 -22.33
CA SER A 900 16.89 -32.17 -20.85
C SER A 900 16.66 -30.75 -20.31
N PHE A 901 17.23 -29.72 -20.95
CA PHE A 901 17.01 -28.32 -20.57
C PHE A 901 15.54 -27.90 -20.76
N ASN A 902 14.96 -28.22 -21.93
CA ASN A 902 13.59 -27.85 -22.27
C ASN A 902 12.57 -28.58 -21.37
N ALA A 903 12.85 -29.81 -20.98
CA ALA A 903 11.97 -30.60 -20.12
C ALA A 903 11.74 -29.97 -18.72
N ALA A 904 12.64 -29.11 -18.25
CA ALA A 904 12.50 -28.43 -16.96
C ALA A 904 11.76 -27.07 -17.04
N LYS A 905 11.46 -26.58 -18.24
CA LYS A 905 10.83 -25.26 -18.44
C LYS A 905 9.39 -25.25 -17.96
N SER A 906 8.85 -24.06 -17.68
CA SER A 906 7.42 -23.87 -17.46
C SER A 906 6.62 -23.85 -18.78
N PRO A 907 5.35 -24.31 -18.78
CA PRO A 907 4.50 -24.35 -19.97
C PRO A 907 3.84 -22.98 -20.27
N LEU A 908 4.57 -21.87 -20.10
CA LEU A 908 4.01 -20.51 -20.20
C LEU A 908 3.29 -20.22 -21.52
N LYS A 909 3.80 -20.73 -22.65
CA LYS A 909 3.13 -20.56 -23.96
C LYS A 909 1.71 -21.14 -23.95
N PHE A 910 1.48 -22.26 -23.26
CA PHE A 910 0.14 -22.82 -23.12
C PHE A 910 -0.77 -21.89 -22.32
N TYR A 911 -0.28 -21.33 -21.20
CA TYR A 911 -1.05 -20.39 -20.39
C TYR A 911 -1.39 -19.12 -21.18
N GLU A 912 -0.41 -18.52 -21.87
CA GLU A 912 -0.58 -17.25 -22.60
C GLU A 912 -1.50 -17.41 -23.81
N TYR A 913 -1.37 -18.50 -24.58
CA TYR A 913 -2.27 -18.78 -25.70
C TYR A 913 -3.69 -19.12 -25.24
N SER A 914 -3.83 -19.85 -24.14
CA SER A 914 -5.14 -20.15 -23.55
C SER A 914 -5.82 -18.88 -23.06
N ALA A 915 -5.09 -17.99 -22.37
CA ALA A 915 -5.56 -16.68 -21.93
C ALA A 915 -5.98 -15.78 -23.10
N ALA A 916 -5.22 -15.84 -24.21
CA ALA A 916 -5.50 -15.12 -25.45
C ALA A 916 -6.64 -15.74 -26.29
N LYS A 917 -7.23 -16.86 -25.85
CA LYS A 917 -8.28 -17.62 -26.56
C LYS A 917 -7.82 -18.16 -27.92
N LEU A 918 -6.59 -18.63 -28.01
CA LEU A 918 -6.03 -19.26 -29.22
C LEU A 918 -6.08 -20.79 -29.12
N CYS A 919 -6.31 -21.45 -30.25
CA CYS A 919 -6.14 -22.90 -30.34
C CYS A 919 -4.64 -23.23 -30.46
N GLY A 920 -4.07 -23.78 -29.41
CA GLY A 920 -2.65 -24.09 -29.34
C GLY A 920 -2.28 -25.49 -29.82
N LEU A 921 -1.23 -25.60 -30.63
CA LEU A 921 -0.53 -26.83 -30.96
C LEU A 921 0.89 -26.79 -30.36
N TYR A 922 1.25 -27.83 -29.65
CA TYR A 922 2.45 -27.88 -28.82
C TYR A 922 3.26 -29.13 -29.14
N SER A 923 4.59 -29.04 -29.12
CA SER A 923 5.43 -30.25 -29.22
C SER A 923 5.07 -31.26 -28.12
N ALA A 924 5.01 -32.54 -28.47
CA ALA A 924 4.74 -33.66 -27.55
C ALA A 924 5.96 -33.98 -26.67
N VAL A 925 6.44 -32.99 -25.93
CA VAL A 925 7.60 -33.03 -25.03
C VAL A 925 7.23 -32.35 -23.71
N GLU A 926 8.03 -32.55 -22.67
CA GLU A 926 7.90 -31.73 -21.46
C GLU A 926 8.31 -30.27 -21.78
N PRO A 927 7.62 -29.26 -21.23
CA PRO A 927 6.58 -29.33 -20.19
C PRO A 927 5.13 -29.50 -20.72
N TYR A 928 4.92 -29.53 -22.03
CA TYR A 928 3.57 -29.54 -22.59
C TYR A 928 2.85 -30.87 -22.37
N LYS A 929 3.58 -32.00 -22.32
CA LYS A 929 3.02 -33.31 -21.95
C LYS A 929 2.29 -33.28 -20.61
N SER A 930 2.84 -32.57 -19.63
CA SER A 930 2.23 -32.40 -18.31
C SER A 930 1.09 -31.38 -18.29
N ALA A 931 1.12 -30.36 -19.17
CA ALA A 931 0.18 -29.24 -19.13
C ALA A 931 -1.03 -29.37 -20.08
N VAL A 932 -0.88 -30.05 -21.22
CA VAL A 932 -1.87 -30.06 -22.31
C VAL A 932 -2.55 -31.42 -22.39
N ARG A 933 -3.88 -31.43 -22.30
CA ARG A 933 -4.68 -32.62 -22.63
C ARG A 933 -5.01 -32.58 -24.12
N SER A 934 -4.28 -33.37 -24.92
CA SER A 934 -4.44 -33.40 -26.38
C SER A 934 -5.89 -33.67 -26.80
N GLY A 935 -6.43 -32.88 -27.73
CA GLY A 935 -7.83 -32.90 -28.17
C GLY A 935 -8.84 -32.29 -27.17
N VAL A 936 -8.40 -31.86 -25.98
CA VAL A 936 -9.26 -31.27 -24.95
C VAL A 936 -8.92 -29.81 -24.71
N THR A 937 -7.65 -29.48 -24.44
CA THR A 937 -7.18 -28.11 -24.17
C THR A 937 -6.07 -27.63 -25.11
N GLY A 938 -5.65 -28.48 -26.03
CA GLY A 938 -4.74 -28.17 -27.14
C GLY A 938 -4.44 -29.44 -27.91
N TYR A 939 -3.48 -29.41 -28.83
CA TYR A 939 -2.95 -30.62 -29.45
C TYR A 939 -1.47 -30.81 -29.10
N LEU A 940 -1.12 -32.02 -28.70
CA LEU A 940 0.26 -32.46 -28.59
C LEU A 940 0.70 -33.10 -29.91
N VAL A 941 1.84 -32.64 -30.44
CA VAL A 941 2.30 -32.96 -31.79
C VAL A 941 3.74 -33.47 -31.74
N ASP A 942 3.98 -34.64 -32.32
CA ASP A 942 5.34 -35.18 -32.41
C ASP A 942 6.24 -34.27 -33.26
N ASN A 943 7.52 -34.15 -32.89
CA ASN A 943 8.50 -33.25 -33.53
C ASN A 943 8.99 -33.79 -34.89
N ASN A 944 8.08 -34.02 -35.82
CA ASN A 944 8.37 -34.39 -37.21
C ASN A 944 7.43 -33.67 -38.18
N VAL A 945 7.82 -33.61 -39.45
CA VAL A 945 7.12 -32.81 -40.47
C VAL A 945 5.69 -33.28 -40.70
N GLU A 946 5.46 -34.59 -40.77
CA GLU A 946 4.16 -35.19 -41.05
C GLU A 946 3.16 -34.87 -39.93
N ALA A 947 3.52 -35.13 -38.67
CA ALA A 947 2.66 -34.88 -37.52
C ALA A 947 2.27 -33.40 -37.37
N TRP A 948 3.23 -32.47 -37.56
CA TRP A 948 2.94 -31.03 -37.55
C TRP A 948 2.02 -30.61 -38.69
N THR A 949 2.24 -31.13 -39.90
CA THR A 949 1.40 -30.83 -41.06
C THR A 949 -0.03 -31.32 -40.83
N ASP A 950 -0.19 -32.56 -40.38
CA ASP A 950 -1.50 -33.20 -40.18
C ASP A 950 -2.30 -32.53 -39.06
N SER A 951 -1.64 -32.23 -37.93
CA SER A 951 -2.30 -31.59 -36.79
C SER A 951 -2.75 -30.17 -37.11
N LEU A 952 -1.93 -29.41 -37.85
CA LEU A 952 -2.30 -28.07 -38.31
C LEU A 952 -3.44 -28.11 -39.34
N ARG A 953 -3.40 -29.03 -40.31
CA ARG A 953 -4.50 -29.26 -41.25
C ARG A 953 -5.80 -29.56 -40.52
N HIS A 954 -5.74 -30.49 -39.56
CA HIS A 954 -6.88 -30.87 -38.74
C HIS A 954 -7.49 -29.67 -38.00
N ALA A 955 -6.65 -28.82 -37.37
CA ALA A 955 -7.10 -27.62 -36.67
C ALA A 955 -7.70 -26.55 -37.62
N ILE A 956 -7.25 -26.49 -38.87
CA ILE A 956 -7.81 -25.61 -39.91
C ILE A 956 -9.20 -26.10 -40.36
N GLU A 957 -9.35 -27.42 -40.57
CA GLU A 957 -10.56 -28.02 -41.15
C GLU A 957 -11.71 -28.24 -40.14
N ARG A 958 -11.43 -28.17 -38.83
CA ARG A 958 -12.41 -28.45 -37.75
C ARG A 958 -12.68 -27.25 -36.83
N PRO A 959 -13.36 -26.19 -37.33
CA PRO A 959 -13.58 -24.95 -36.56
C PRO A 959 -14.47 -25.12 -35.31
N ASP A 960 -15.38 -26.09 -35.29
CA ASP A 960 -16.27 -26.32 -34.14
C ASP A 960 -15.52 -26.96 -32.97
N GLU A 961 -14.71 -27.98 -33.26
CA GLU A 961 -13.84 -28.63 -32.29
C GLU A 961 -12.81 -27.65 -31.73
N LYS A 962 -12.21 -26.84 -32.61
CA LYS A 962 -11.31 -25.75 -32.23
C LYS A 962 -11.94 -24.81 -31.18
N ARG A 963 -13.19 -24.39 -31.40
CA ARG A 963 -13.92 -23.51 -30.46
C ARG A 963 -14.12 -24.16 -29.09
N GLN A 964 -14.40 -25.47 -29.04
CA GLN A 964 -14.53 -26.19 -27.77
C GLN A 964 -13.20 -26.31 -27.03
N ILE A 965 -12.11 -26.61 -27.75
CA ILE A 965 -10.76 -26.70 -27.19
C ILE A 965 -10.35 -25.34 -26.60
N VAL A 966 -10.56 -24.25 -27.34
CA VAL A 966 -10.27 -22.88 -26.87
C VAL A 966 -11.04 -22.55 -25.60
N ALA A 967 -12.34 -22.89 -25.53
CA ALA A 967 -13.14 -22.63 -24.35
C ALA A 967 -12.63 -23.40 -23.12
N ARG A 968 -12.31 -24.70 -23.28
CA ARG A 968 -11.79 -25.54 -22.19
C ARG A 968 -10.39 -25.09 -21.73
N ALA A 969 -9.52 -24.72 -22.67
CA ALA A 969 -8.18 -24.22 -22.35
C ALA A 969 -8.24 -22.88 -21.61
N PHE A 970 -9.12 -21.98 -22.05
CA PHE A 970 -9.39 -20.71 -21.37
C PHE A 970 -9.91 -20.92 -19.95
N ASP A 971 -10.88 -21.83 -19.76
CA ASP A 971 -11.41 -22.17 -18.43
C ASP A 971 -10.34 -22.78 -17.53
N GLU A 972 -9.46 -23.65 -18.07
CA GLU A 972 -8.34 -24.23 -17.33
C GLU A 972 -7.34 -23.16 -16.86
N MET A 973 -6.95 -22.23 -17.75
CA MET A 973 -6.08 -21.11 -17.38
C MET A 973 -6.72 -20.30 -16.24
N LEU A 974 -7.98 -19.88 -16.42
CA LEU A 974 -8.66 -18.96 -15.52
C LEU A 974 -8.80 -19.50 -14.08
N HIS A 975 -9.00 -20.81 -13.92
CA HIS A 975 -9.30 -21.40 -12.61
C HIS A 975 -8.09 -22.07 -11.94
N HIS A 976 -7.03 -22.42 -12.69
CA HIS A 976 -5.91 -23.20 -12.15
C HIS A 976 -4.54 -22.53 -12.27
N HIS A 977 -4.37 -21.53 -13.14
CA HIS A 977 -3.05 -20.94 -13.44
C HIS A 977 -3.00 -19.42 -13.24
N GLY A 978 -3.85 -18.91 -12.33
CA GLY A 978 -3.92 -17.50 -11.93
C GLY A 978 -2.85 -17.07 -10.93
N MET A 979 -2.41 -15.81 -11.01
CA MET A 979 -1.37 -15.21 -10.17
C MET A 979 -1.74 -15.21 -8.69
N LYS A 980 -3.03 -15.12 -8.35
CA LYS A 980 -3.48 -15.03 -6.96
C LYS A 980 -3.03 -16.23 -6.13
N ALA A 981 -3.24 -17.45 -6.63
CA ALA A 981 -2.81 -18.67 -5.96
C ALA A 981 -1.27 -18.74 -5.81
N ALA A 982 -0.54 -18.31 -6.84
CA ALA A 982 0.92 -18.27 -6.79
C ALA A 982 1.46 -17.24 -5.78
N ALA A 983 0.76 -16.11 -5.61
CA ALA A 983 1.08 -15.10 -4.61
C ALA A 983 0.83 -15.61 -3.18
N GLU A 984 -0.29 -16.30 -2.94
CA GLU A 984 -0.59 -16.94 -1.65
C GLU A 984 0.44 -18.02 -1.30
N GLN A 985 0.88 -18.80 -2.29
CA GLN A 985 1.91 -19.79 -2.09
C GLN A 985 3.26 -19.16 -1.70
N LEU A 986 3.66 -18.07 -2.35
CA LEU A 986 4.86 -17.31 -1.97
C LEU A 986 4.76 -16.77 -0.54
N ASP A 987 3.59 -16.23 -0.16
CA ASP A 987 3.36 -15.72 1.19
C ASP A 987 3.47 -16.84 2.24
N ASN A 988 2.99 -18.03 1.95
CA ASN A 988 3.12 -19.19 2.84
C ASN A 988 4.58 -19.61 3.01
N ILE A 989 5.36 -19.67 1.91
CA ILE A 989 6.80 -19.94 1.96
C ILE A 989 7.52 -18.93 2.87
N VAL A 990 7.21 -17.64 2.74
CA VAL A 990 7.82 -16.59 3.57
C VAL A 990 7.40 -16.73 5.04
N LYS A 991 6.13 -17.03 5.33
CA LYS A 991 5.65 -17.22 6.71
C LYS A 991 6.33 -18.40 7.39
N ASP A 992 6.48 -19.52 6.68
CA ASP A 992 7.14 -20.71 7.19
C ASP A 992 8.62 -20.44 7.52
N LEU A 993 9.30 -19.62 6.69
CA LEU A 993 10.66 -19.15 6.97
C LEU A 993 10.74 -18.18 8.15
N SER A 994 9.73 -17.31 8.29
CA SER A 994 9.70 -16.23 9.28
C SER A 994 9.19 -16.68 10.66
N ALA A 995 8.54 -17.85 10.76
CA ALA A 995 8.14 -18.46 12.03
C ALA A 995 9.34 -18.84 12.93
N VAL A 996 10.56 -18.78 12.37
CA VAL A 996 11.83 -18.93 13.07
C VAL A 996 12.54 -17.57 13.06
N GLN A 997 12.14 -16.64 13.93
CA GLN A 997 12.83 -15.35 14.05
C GLN A 997 13.78 -15.33 15.27
N PRO A 998 15.02 -14.83 15.10
CA PRO A 998 15.85 -14.36 16.19
C PRO A 998 15.24 -13.08 16.78
N GLU A 999 15.45 -12.86 18.08
CA GLU A 999 15.14 -11.58 18.75
C GLU A 999 15.75 -10.43 17.95
N VAL A 1000 14.90 -9.65 17.27
CA VAL A 1000 15.30 -8.33 16.81
C VAL A 1000 15.61 -7.54 18.07
N LYS A 1001 16.90 -7.38 18.37
CA LYS A 1001 17.36 -6.31 19.25
C LYS A 1001 16.94 -5.01 18.59
N ILE A 1002 15.74 -4.53 18.94
CA ILE A 1002 15.48 -3.11 18.97
C ILE A 1002 16.66 -2.57 19.78
N VAL A 1003 17.50 -1.74 19.17
CA VAL A 1003 18.48 -0.94 19.91
C VAL A 1003 17.67 0.12 20.66
N GLY A 1004 16.84 -0.34 21.59
CA GLY A 1004 16.23 0.39 22.67
C GLY A 1004 17.08 0.00 23.86
N GLY A 1005 17.94 0.91 24.30
CA GLY A 1005 18.73 0.72 25.50
C GLY A 1005 17.80 0.33 26.65
N GLY A 1006 17.97 -0.89 27.14
CA GLY A 1006 17.46 -1.26 28.45
C GLY A 1006 18.06 -0.29 29.46
N VAL A 1007 17.18 0.43 30.16
CA VAL A 1007 17.55 1.17 31.36
C VAL A 1007 17.43 0.16 32.50
N ASP A 1008 18.57 -0.28 33.02
CA ASP A 1008 18.69 -0.68 34.42
C ASP A 1008 18.93 0.58 35.26
#